data_AF-A0A5D2VX53-F1
#
_entry.id   AF-A0A5D2VX53-F1
#
_cell.length_a   1.000
_cell.length_b   1.000
_cell.length_c   1.000
_cell.angle_alpha   90.00
_cell.angle_beta   90.00
_cell.angle_gamma   90.00
#
_symmetry.space_group_name_H-M   'P 1'
#
loop_
_entity.id
_entity.type
_entity.pdbx_description
1 polymer ?
#
loop_
_entity_poly.entity_id
_entity_poly.type
_entity_poly.pdbx_seq_one_letter_code
_entity_poly.pdbx_strand_id
1 'polypeptide(L)'
;MLEKCFPCSYILVDNHPHRHDPSHFVTHRIQSSAIEFANILMKAQIPNRSRKWHYYLQALNMMVGQEISFHLSVEHSLSEPYIAHVISEALSAESALFIGNSMVIRDADMYGCNWTSDNHSVADMMLKTELPCTGILVAGNRGASGIDGLLSTAIGFAVGCNKRVLCVVGDISFLHDTNGLAILKQRMLRKPMTILVINNRGGAIFSLLPVADITDPRVLNQYFYASHNISIHGLCEAHGVKHLEVKTKIELHEALISSQKGDTDCVIEVESSIDSNATFHSYIRKFACRAAEHALGVISKLSPPESMSQGCHCKIQSISYSVYRIQLCAPPTSSALYHDRSIFYRDGFILSLTLEDGSIGYGEVAPLEISQENLLDVEEQLRFLFHVMKGVTINYFLPMLKSSFSSWIWKTLGIPVCSLFPSVRCGLEMAILNAIAMSHGSSLLNILYPLRERTEEKSENLASIRICALIDSSGTPEEVARIAVDLVEEGFTAIKIKVARRADPVEDAAVIQEVRKKVGCHIDLRVDANRNWTYEQAIKFGFLVKDYNLQYIEEPVQHESDIIRYCEESGLPVALDETIDNCPENPLNLLVKYNHHQIVALGSTILFLHGFLGTNEEWVPIMHAISGSARCISVDLPGHGATKIKNCGDDKSALRSLLSIEIIADLLLKLIEHVTPDKVTLVGYSMGARIALYMALKFSDKIEGAVILSGSPGLEDAVARKIRRAKDDSKARSIVTHGLQLFLNTWYSGGLRKSLRSHPYFNHIVVRRSVHDDLQGLARVLSGLSPGRQPSLWEDLKHCKVPLMLVVGENDEKFKRVTQKMWHEIGHDRDDAVSKLHQMVVVPSCGHAVHLENPLPIIRLVRQFVTSLRSVKLQEKGNVRDPSIYNQ
;
A
#
# COMPACT_ATOMS: atom_id res chain seq x y z
N MET A 1 -22.15 19.51 -14.88
CA MET A 1 -23.62 19.46 -14.68
C MET A 1 -24.14 20.74 -14.05
N LEU A 2 -23.57 21.21 -12.92
CA LEU A 2 -23.94 22.48 -12.29
C LEU A 2 -23.72 23.73 -13.18
N GLU A 3 -22.59 23.81 -13.91
CA GLU A 3 -22.35 24.87 -14.92
C GLU A 3 -23.32 24.83 -16.12
N LYS A 4 -24.14 23.80 -16.26
CA LYS A 4 -25.17 23.69 -17.31
C LYS A 4 -26.58 23.85 -16.75
N CYS A 5 -26.71 23.99 -15.42
CA CYS A 5 -27.98 24.09 -14.69
C CYS A 5 -27.90 25.25 -13.69
N PHE A 6 -27.97 26.49 -14.19
CA PHE A 6 -28.03 27.67 -13.33
C PHE A 6 -29.46 27.91 -12.82
N PRO A 7 -29.66 28.18 -11.52
CA PRO A 7 -30.96 28.57 -11.02
C PRO A 7 -31.38 29.92 -11.62
N CYS A 8 -32.68 30.08 -11.87
CA CYS A 8 -33.24 31.33 -12.38
C CYS A 8 -33.13 32.49 -11.37
N SER A 9 -32.95 32.17 -10.09
CA SER A 9 -32.88 33.11 -8.99
C SER A 9 -31.77 32.76 -8.00
N TYR A 10 -31.02 33.78 -7.59
CA TYR A 10 -30.04 33.74 -6.51
C TYR A 10 -30.49 34.71 -5.42
N ILE A 11 -30.76 34.19 -4.22
CA ILE A 11 -31.31 34.97 -3.11
C ILE A 11 -30.24 35.15 -2.04
N LEU A 12 -29.87 36.41 -1.75
CA LEU A 12 -29.00 36.76 -0.63
C LEU A 12 -29.86 37.32 0.51
N VAL A 13 -29.74 36.72 1.69
CA VAL A 13 -30.42 37.14 2.92
C VAL A 13 -29.38 37.66 3.88
N ASP A 14 -29.48 38.92 4.28
CA ASP A 14 -28.51 39.56 5.18
C ASP A 14 -29.21 40.65 6.02
N ASN A 15 -28.66 40.97 7.19
CA ASN A 15 -29.30 41.89 8.13
C ASN A 15 -29.03 43.38 7.85
N HIS A 16 -28.17 43.69 6.88
CA HIS A 16 -27.77 45.05 6.53
C HIS A 16 -28.01 45.35 5.04
N PRO A 17 -27.82 46.60 4.56
CA PRO A 17 -28.07 46.97 3.15
C PRO A 17 -26.86 46.74 2.20
N HIS A 18 -25.65 46.52 2.72
CA HIS A 18 -24.42 46.43 1.88
C HIS A 18 -24.37 45.23 0.91
N ARG A 19 -23.75 45.44 -0.26
CA ARG A 19 -23.63 44.42 -1.29
C ARG A 19 -22.49 43.44 -0.98
N HIS A 20 -22.83 42.17 -0.74
CA HIS A 20 -21.90 41.05 -0.52
C HIS A 20 -22.01 40.02 -1.65
N ASP A 21 -21.75 40.47 -2.88
CA ASP A 21 -21.84 39.66 -4.10
C ASP A 21 -20.77 40.11 -5.11
N PRO A 22 -19.54 39.56 -5.01
CA PRO A 22 -18.44 39.94 -5.91
C PRO A 22 -18.67 39.47 -7.35
N SER A 23 -19.49 38.43 -7.56
CA SER A 23 -19.76 37.87 -8.89
C SER A 23 -20.96 38.53 -9.59
N HIS A 24 -21.70 39.37 -8.89
CA HIS A 24 -22.84 40.14 -9.41
C HIS A 24 -23.98 39.27 -9.97
N PHE A 25 -24.15 38.05 -9.46
CA PHE A 25 -25.19 37.11 -9.89
C PHE A 25 -26.41 37.05 -8.96
N VAL A 26 -26.37 37.70 -7.79
CA VAL A 26 -27.53 37.76 -6.87
C VAL A 26 -28.68 38.50 -7.56
N THR A 27 -29.81 37.82 -7.74
CA THR A 27 -30.99 38.41 -8.39
C THR A 27 -31.95 39.05 -7.39
N HIS A 28 -31.99 38.55 -6.16
CA HIS A 28 -32.85 39.07 -5.09
C HIS A 28 -32.05 39.25 -3.81
N ARG A 29 -32.20 40.41 -3.19
CA ARG A 29 -31.59 40.73 -1.89
C ARG A 29 -32.68 41.02 -0.88
N ILE A 30 -32.67 40.26 0.22
CA ILE A 30 -33.67 40.34 1.27
C ILE A 30 -32.98 40.80 2.54
N GLN A 31 -33.38 41.98 3.03
CA GLN A 31 -32.85 42.50 4.29
C GLN A 31 -33.63 41.92 5.47
N SER A 32 -33.13 40.85 6.07
CA SER A 32 -33.71 40.18 7.24
C SER A 32 -32.65 39.31 7.92
N SER A 33 -32.87 38.96 9.19
CA SER A 33 -32.03 37.93 9.81
C SER A 33 -32.30 36.56 9.18
N ALA A 34 -31.26 35.70 9.10
CA ALA A 34 -31.42 34.35 8.58
C ALA A 34 -32.50 33.56 9.34
N ILE A 35 -32.63 33.79 10.66
CA ILE A 35 -33.63 33.14 11.54
C ILE A 35 -35.04 33.58 11.17
N GLU A 36 -35.28 34.89 11.06
CA GLU A 36 -36.59 35.43 10.70
C GLU A 36 -37.01 34.97 9.30
N PHE A 37 -36.10 35.06 8.34
CA PHE A 37 -36.34 34.59 6.97
C PHE A 37 -36.69 33.10 6.93
N ALA A 38 -35.92 32.25 7.62
CA ALA A 38 -36.20 30.82 7.71
C ALA A 38 -37.56 30.54 8.38
N ASN A 39 -37.91 31.26 9.45
CA ASN A 39 -39.20 31.14 10.11
C ASN A 39 -40.37 31.52 9.20
N ILE A 40 -40.20 32.52 8.33
CA ILE A 40 -41.20 32.89 7.32
C ILE A 40 -41.32 31.79 6.25
N LEU A 41 -40.19 31.28 5.74
CA LEU A 41 -40.19 30.18 4.76
C LEU A 41 -40.85 28.91 5.29
N MET A 42 -40.61 28.55 6.56
CA MET A 42 -41.23 27.40 7.22
C MET A 42 -42.76 27.53 7.32
N LYS A 43 -43.29 28.76 7.38
CA LYS A 43 -44.73 29.04 7.38
C LYS A 43 -45.32 29.11 5.97
N ALA A 44 -44.48 29.29 4.94
CA ALA A 44 -44.91 29.31 3.56
C ALA A 44 -45.15 27.88 3.04
N GLN A 45 -46.26 27.66 2.35
CA GLN A 45 -46.52 26.37 1.68
C GLN A 45 -45.70 26.30 0.38
N ILE A 46 -44.47 25.78 0.46
CA ILE A 46 -43.60 25.57 -0.70
C ILE A 46 -43.88 24.17 -1.29
N PRO A 47 -44.20 24.04 -2.59
CA PRO A 47 -44.38 22.73 -3.23
C PRO A 47 -43.09 21.90 -3.14
N ASN A 48 -43.18 20.70 -2.57
CA ASN A 48 -42.03 19.81 -2.41
C ASN A 48 -41.57 19.28 -3.79
N ARG A 49 -40.49 19.81 -4.35
CA ARG A 49 -39.93 19.37 -5.65
C ARG A 49 -38.68 18.51 -5.46
N SER A 50 -38.67 17.39 -6.21
CA SER A 50 -37.59 16.41 -6.46
C SER A 50 -36.51 16.22 -5.39
N ARG A 51 -36.64 15.13 -4.62
CA ARG A 51 -35.62 14.61 -3.68
C ARG A 51 -34.37 14.03 -4.37
N LYS A 52 -34.37 13.87 -5.71
CA LYS A 52 -33.32 13.13 -6.45
C LYS A 52 -31.93 13.78 -6.32
N TRP A 53 -31.86 15.11 -6.44
CA TRP A 53 -30.59 15.86 -6.36
C TRP A 53 -29.93 15.80 -4.99
N HIS A 54 -30.73 15.73 -3.92
CA HIS A 54 -30.22 15.61 -2.57
C HIS A 54 -29.41 14.32 -2.39
N TYR A 55 -29.95 13.19 -2.85
CA TYR A 55 -29.26 11.89 -2.77
C TYR A 55 -28.00 11.84 -3.63
N TYR A 56 -28.03 12.43 -4.83
CA TYR A 56 -26.84 12.50 -5.69
C TYR A 56 -25.70 13.28 -5.02
N LEU A 57 -26.00 14.42 -4.41
CA LEU A 57 -25.01 15.22 -3.71
C LEU A 57 -24.50 14.53 -2.43
N GLN A 58 -25.38 13.84 -1.69
CA GLN A 58 -24.99 13.05 -0.52
C GLN A 58 -24.06 11.88 -0.89
N ALA A 59 -24.40 11.12 -1.92
CA ALA A 59 -23.58 10.03 -2.41
C ALA A 59 -22.20 10.53 -2.86
N LEU A 60 -22.16 11.61 -3.65
CA LEU A 60 -20.91 12.22 -4.08
C LEU A 60 -20.07 12.71 -2.90
N ASN A 61 -20.69 13.41 -1.93
CA ASN A 61 -20.03 13.86 -0.72
C ASN A 61 -19.45 12.70 0.10
N MET A 62 -20.22 11.61 0.25
CA MET A 62 -19.78 10.43 0.99
C MET A 62 -18.60 9.73 0.30
N MET A 63 -18.66 9.54 -1.02
CA MET A 63 -17.59 8.89 -1.79
C MET A 63 -16.30 9.70 -1.71
N VAL A 64 -16.39 11.02 -1.89
CA VAL A 64 -15.25 11.92 -1.76
C VAL A 64 -14.72 11.94 -0.33
N GLY A 65 -15.61 12.04 0.67
CA GLY A 65 -15.23 12.03 2.08
C GLY A 65 -14.51 10.76 2.50
N GLN A 66 -14.96 9.59 2.03
CA GLN A 66 -14.30 8.31 2.32
C GLN A 66 -12.93 8.19 1.65
N GLU A 67 -12.79 8.66 0.41
CA GLU A 67 -11.50 8.70 -0.28
C GLU A 67 -10.52 9.63 0.46
N ILE A 68 -10.98 10.81 0.88
CA ILE A 68 -10.19 11.75 1.70
C ILE A 68 -9.78 11.08 3.01
N SER A 69 -10.72 10.52 3.78
CA SER A 69 -10.42 9.84 5.05
C SER A 69 -9.45 8.67 4.88
N PHE A 70 -9.59 7.88 3.81
CA PHE A 70 -8.65 6.80 3.51
C PHE A 70 -7.24 7.34 3.31
N HIS A 71 -7.05 8.32 2.43
CA HIS A 71 -5.72 8.89 2.18
C HIS A 71 -5.15 9.63 3.39
N LEU A 72 -5.99 10.30 4.19
CA LEU A 72 -5.57 10.88 5.46
C LEU A 72 -5.15 9.82 6.48
N SER A 73 -5.77 8.64 6.49
CA SER A 73 -5.42 7.55 7.42
C SER A 73 -4.14 6.81 7.01
N VAL A 74 -3.95 6.58 5.71
CA VAL A 74 -2.78 5.87 5.16
C VAL A 74 -1.57 6.79 5.07
N GLU A 75 -1.76 8.08 4.81
CA GLU A 75 -0.69 9.06 4.97
C GLU A 75 -0.31 9.08 6.44
N HIS A 76 0.88 8.65 6.77
CA HIS A 76 1.33 8.63 8.16
C HIS A 76 2.20 9.84 8.59
N SER A 77 2.46 10.82 7.71
CA SER A 77 2.93 12.16 8.12
C SER A 77 1.86 12.98 8.82
N LEU A 78 2.30 13.91 9.67
CA LEU A 78 1.42 14.92 10.23
C LEU A 78 1.28 16.09 9.23
N SER A 79 0.27 15.99 8.36
CA SER A 79 0.01 16.97 7.31
C SER A 79 -1.05 18.00 7.74
N GLU A 80 -1.02 19.19 7.14
CA GLU A 80 -2.02 20.25 7.38
C GLU A 80 -3.46 19.77 7.14
N PRO A 81 -3.78 19.01 6.07
CA PRO A 81 -5.09 18.38 5.90
C PRO A 81 -5.49 17.44 7.04
N TYR A 82 -4.55 16.65 7.57
CA TYR A 82 -4.84 15.76 8.70
C TYR A 82 -5.10 16.56 10.00
N ILE A 83 -4.35 17.65 10.23
CA ILE A 83 -4.59 18.56 11.35
C ILE A 83 -6.01 19.11 11.26
N ALA A 84 -6.40 19.65 10.10
CA ALA A 84 -7.75 20.16 9.87
C ALA A 84 -8.84 19.09 10.07
N HIS A 85 -8.54 17.83 9.74
CA HIS A 85 -9.45 16.70 9.93
C HIS A 85 -9.61 16.31 11.41
N VAL A 86 -8.52 16.33 12.20
CA VAL A 86 -8.50 15.81 13.56
C VAL A 86 -8.88 16.85 14.62
N ILE A 87 -8.73 18.15 14.33
CA ILE A 87 -9.12 19.20 15.30
C ILE A 87 -10.60 19.11 15.71
N SER A 88 -11.47 18.52 14.89
CA SER A 88 -12.87 18.28 15.24
C SER A 88 -13.04 17.33 16.43
N GLU A 89 -12.12 16.37 16.60
CA GLU A 89 -12.14 15.44 17.74
C GLU A 89 -11.79 16.15 19.06
N ALA A 90 -11.11 17.29 18.98
CA ALA A 90 -10.74 18.13 20.11
C ALA A 90 -11.81 19.18 20.46
N LEU A 91 -13.01 19.11 19.88
CA LEU A 91 -14.09 20.05 20.15
C LEU A 91 -15.23 19.35 20.88
N SER A 92 -15.74 19.97 21.94
CA SER A 92 -16.96 19.56 22.64
C SER A 92 -17.96 20.72 22.63
N ALA A 93 -19.21 20.48 23.03
CA ALA A 93 -20.23 21.55 23.10
C ALA A 93 -19.82 22.75 23.99
N GLU A 94 -18.87 22.55 24.91
CA GLU A 94 -18.29 23.59 25.78
C GLU A 94 -17.10 24.35 25.16
N SER A 95 -16.63 23.93 23.99
CA SER A 95 -15.52 24.55 23.27
C SER A 95 -16.02 25.57 22.24
N ALA A 96 -15.11 26.44 21.83
CA ALA A 96 -15.26 27.30 20.66
C ALA A 96 -13.98 27.24 19.82
N LEU A 97 -14.09 27.51 18.53
CA LEU A 97 -12.99 27.43 17.58
C LEU A 97 -12.72 28.83 17.01
N PHE A 98 -11.48 29.27 17.06
CA PHE A 98 -11.02 30.45 16.34
C PHE A 98 -10.05 29.99 15.24
N ILE A 99 -10.34 30.33 13.98
CA ILE A 99 -9.51 29.91 12.85
C ILE A 99 -8.86 31.13 12.22
N GLY A 100 -7.54 31.09 12.13
CA GLY A 100 -6.71 32.07 11.45
C GLY A 100 -6.92 32.07 9.94
N ASN A 101 -6.38 33.10 9.29
CA ASN A 101 -6.49 33.25 7.84
C ASN A 101 -5.50 32.34 7.08
N SER A 102 -5.39 32.55 5.76
CA SER A 102 -4.50 31.78 4.89
C SER A 102 -4.93 30.30 4.75
N MET A 103 -3.99 29.35 4.82
CA MET A 103 -4.27 27.93 4.61
C MET A 103 -5.14 27.29 5.69
N VAL A 104 -4.96 27.67 6.96
CA VAL A 104 -5.65 27.03 8.08
C VAL A 104 -7.18 26.99 7.91
N ILE A 105 -7.80 28.11 7.53
CA ILE A 105 -9.26 28.16 7.30
C ILE A 105 -9.69 27.45 6.02
N ARG A 106 -8.83 27.36 5.01
CA ARG A 106 -9.12 26.61 3.79
C ARG A 106 -9.03 25.11 4.04
N ASP A 107 -8.07 24.67 4.84
CA ASP A 107 -7.91 23.26 5.18
C ASP A 107 -9.04 22.79 6.09
N ALA A 108 -9.45 23.62 7.05
CA ALA A 108 -10.64 23.37 7.85
C ALA A 108 -11.91 23.23 6.99
N ASP A 109 -12.08 24.09 5.97
CA ASP A 109 -13.21 24.02 5.03
C ASP A 109 -13.15 22.78 4.11
N MET A 110 -11.95 22.41 3.62
CA MET A 110 -11.78 21.30 2.68
C MET A 110 -11.74 19.91 3.32
N TYR A 111 -11.16 19.78 4.52
CA TYR A 111 -10.80 18.50 5.12
C TYR A 111 -11.39 18.28 6.52
N GLY A 112 -12.07 19.29 7.07
CA GLY A 112 -12.77 19.17 8.34
C GLY A 112 -13.78 18.01 8.32
N CYS A 113 -13.82 17.25 9.41
CA CYS A 113 -14.77 16.17 9.58
C CYS A 113 -16.18 16.72 9.91
N ASN A 114 -17.22 16.23 9.23
CA ASN A 114 -18.62 16.57 9.55
C ASN A 114 -18.98 16.10 10.97
N TRP A 115 -19.49 17.01 11.81
CA TRP A 115 -19.85 16.77 13.22
C TRP A 115 -21.12 15.95 13.44
N THR A 116 -21.55 15.18 12.44
CA THR A 116 -22.72 14.32 12.50
C THR A 116 -22.30 12.89 12.17
N SER A 117 -21.46 12.29 13.00
CA SER A 117 -21.61 10.86 13.22
C SER A 117 -22.90 10.72 14.04
N ASP A 118 -24.05 10.52 13.40
CA ASP A 118 -25.13 9.78 14.06
C ASP A 118 -26.24 9.31 13.11
N ASN A 119 -26.58 8.05 13.32
CA ASN A 119 -27.69 7.29 12.78
C ASN A 119 -29.07 7.76 13.31
N HIS A 120 -29.26 9.05 13.57
CA HIS A 120 -30.52 9.53 14.14
C HIS A 120 -31.53 9.88 13.06
N SER A 121 -32.70 9.26 13.16
CA SER A 121 -33.83 9.57 12.29
C SER A 121 -34.33 10.98 12.57
N VAL A 122 -34.90 11.63 11.57
CA VAL A 122 -35.54 12.96 11.69
C VAL A 122 -36.60 12.99 12.81
N ALA A 123 -37.18 11.83 13.18
CA ALA A 123 -38.13 11.71 14.28
C ALA A 123 -37.48 11.85 15.67
N ASP A 124 -36.25 11.37 15.87
CA ASP A 124 -35.50 11.55 17.13
C ASP A 124 -35.09 13.02 17.35
N MET A 125 -34.90 13.77 16.25
CA MET A 125 -34.60 15.21 16.28
C MET A 125 -35.79 16.08 16.70
N MET A 126 -37.03 15.61 16.53
CA MET A 126 -38.23 16.41 16.86
C MET A 126 -38.73 16.24 18.30
N LEU A 127 -38.30 15.18 19.00
CA LEU A 127 -38.71 14.88 20.38
C LEU A 127 -37.86 15.58 21.45
N LYS A 128 -36.73 16.18 21.08
CA LYS A 128 -35.95 17.07 21.96
C LYS A 128 -36.38 18.52 21.71
N THR A 129 -36.95 19.17 22.72
CA THR A 129 -37.45 20.54 22.69
C THR A 129 -36.38 21.63 22.56
N GLU A 130 -35.12 21.25 22.34
CA GLU A 130 -34.02 22.13 22.01
C GLU A 130 -33.53 21.78 20.60
N LEU A 131 -33.51 22.75 19.68
CA LEU A 131 -33.04 22.56 18.31
C LEU A 131 -31.72 21.77 18.29
N PRO A 132 -31.54 20.75 17.43
CA PRO A 132 -30.33 19.92 17.34
C PRO A 132 -29.17 20.65 16.64
N CYS A 133 -29.01 21.95 16.91
CA CYS A 133 -27.90 22.76 16.44
C CYS A 133 -26.98 23.07 17.64
N THR A 134 -26.45 22.07 18.34
CA THR A 134 -25.26 22.29 19.18
C THR A 134 -24.04 22.45 18.26
N GLY A 135 -24.03 23.51 17.47
CA GLY A 135 -22.87 23.89 16.65
C GLY A 135 -21.77 24.44 17.56
N ILE A 136 -20.53 24.06 17.31
CA ILE A 136 -19.38 24.75 17.90
C ILE A 136 -19.36 26.18 17.34
N LEU A 137 -19.15 27.16 18.21
CA LEU A 137 -19.00 28.55 17.78
C LEU A 137 -17.65 28.70 17.07
N VAL A 138 -17.68 29.03 15.78
CA VAL A 138 -16.47 29.26 14.96
C VAL A 138 -16.34 30.75 14.65
N ALA A 139 -15.16 31.32 14.87
CA ALA A 139 -14.84 32.71 14.54
C ALA A 139 -13.52 32.82 13.77
N GLY A 140 -13.35 33.92 13.02
CA GLY A 140 -12.13 34.25 12.31
C GLY A 140 -12.24 35.60 11.61
N ASN A 141 -11.12 36.30 11.41
CA ASN A 141 -11.11 37.64 10.81
C ASN A 141 -11.23 37.58 9.27
N ARG A 142 -12.42 37.29 8.76
CA ARG A 142 -12.68 37.06 7.31
C ARG A 142 -13.09 38.30 6.51
N GLY A 143 -13.27 39.46 7.15
CA GLY A 143 -13.61 40.72 6.47
C GLY A 143 -12.52 41.16 5.48
N ALA A 144 -11.39 41.66 5.99
CA ALA A 144 -10.21 41.96 5.18
C ALA A 144 -9.24 40.78 5.04
N SER A 145 -9.46 39.68 5.79
CA SER A 145 -8.60 38.48 5.79
C SER A 145 -7.14 38.74 6.21
N GLY A 146 -6.90 39.77 7.03
CA GLY A 146 -5.57 40.13 7.54
C GLY A 146 -4.96 39.05 8.45
N ILE A 147 -3.63 38.92 8.41
CA ILE A 147 -2.87 38.02 9.29
C ILE A 147 -2.50 38.68 10.63
N ASP A 148 -2.72 39.99 10.72
CA ASP A 148 -2.49 40.83 11.88
C ASP A 148 -3.58 40.70 12.94
N GLY A 149 -3.18 40.77 14.22
CA GLY A 149 -4.11 40.83 15.34
C GLY A 149 -4.92 39.55 15.61
N LEU A 150 -4.57 38.41 15.00
CA LEU A 150 -5.34 37.16 15.12
C LEU A 150 -5.30 36.57 16.53
N LEU A 151 -4.16 36.62 17.21
CA LEU A 151 -4.04 36.12 18.58
C LEU A 151 -4.81 37.02 19.56
N SER A 152 -4.61 38.33 19.45
CA SER A 152 -5.31 39.34 20.24
C SER A 152 -6.83 39.25 20.07
N THR A 153 -7.31 39.05 18.83
CA THR A 153 -8.74 38.86 18.55
C THR A 153 -9.26 37.54 19.13
N ALA A 154 -8.50 36.45 19.00
CA ALA A 154 -8.88 35.15 19.55
C ALA A 154 -9.00 35.18 21.09
N ILE A 155 -8.13 35.96 21.75
CA ILE A 155 -8.21 36.18 23.21
C ILE A 155 -9.46 36.97 23.57
N GLY A 156 -9.77 38.06 22.85
CA GLY A 156 -11.00 38.83 23.06
C GLY A 156 -12.26 37.98 22.82
N PHE A 157 -12.24 37.13 21.81
CA PHE A 157 -13.28 36.15 21.54
C PHE A 157 -13.45 35.15 22.69
N ALA A 158 -12.35 34.62 23.24
CA ALA A 158 -12.38 33.73 24.41
C ALA A 158 -13.01 34.39 25.64
N VAL A 159 -12.72 35.68 25.88
CA VAL A 159 -13.36 36.48 26.94
C VAL A 159 -14.86 36.63 26.67
N GLY A 160 -15.25 37.00 25.45
CA GLY A 160 -16.64 37.26 25.08
C GLY A 160 -17.55 36.02 25.09
N CYS A 161 -17.05 34.87 24.63
CA CYS A 161 -17.83 33.64 24.61
C CYS A 161 -17.76 32.82 25.90
N ASN A 162 -16.78 33.10 26.78
CA ASN A 162 -16.52 32.38 28.03
C ASN A 162 -16.46 30.83 27.87
N LYS A 163 -15.96 30.37 26.72
CA LYS A 163 -15.73 28.96 26.39
C LYS A 163 -14.24 28.65 26.32
N ARG A 164 -13.87 27.36 26.36
CA ARG A 164 -12.50 26.95 26.06
C ARG A 164 -12.28 27.13 24.56
N VAL A 165 -11.41 28.06 24.18
CA VAL A 165 -11.13 28.35 22.76
C VAL A 165 -9.94 27.53 22.30
N LEU A 166 -10.13 26.80 21.19
CA LEU A 166 -9.04 26.30 20.35
C LEU A 166 -8.80 27.33 19.25
N CYS A 167 -7.64 27.96 19.23
CA CYS A 167 -7.24 28.89 18.17
C CYS A 167 -6.24 28.20 17.26
N VAL A 168 -6.49 28.16 15.95
CA VAL A 168 -5.58 27.56 14.98
C VAL A 168 -5.07 28.65 14.05
N VAL A 169 -3.75 28.85 13.98
CA VAL A 169 -3.12 29.91 13.17
C VAL A 169 -1.87 29.39 12.48
N GLY A 170 -1.47 30.02 11.38
CA GLY A 170 -0.14 29.81 10.80
C GLY A 170 0.94 30.55 11.60
N ASP A 171 2.18 30.11 11.46
CA ASP A 171 3.39 30.75 12.01
C ASP A 171 3.52 32.24 11.65
N ILE A 172 3.42 32.64 10.39
CA ILE A 172 3.54 34.06 9.99
C ILE A 172 2.46 34.91 10.66
N SER A 173 1.25 34.36 10.78
CA SER A 173 0.16 35.01 11.51
C SER A 173 0.45 35.13 13.01
N PHE A 174 0.98 34.07 13.61
CA PHE A 174 1.42 34.08 15.01
C PHE A 174 2.54 35.09 15.25
N LEU A 175 3.52 35.16 14.34
CA LEU A 175 4.64 36.10 14.39
C LEU A 175 4.22 37.56 14.18
N HIS A 176 3.17 37.81 13.41
CA HIS A 176 2.65 39.15 13.22
C HIS A 176 1.96 39.71 14.49
N ASP A 177 1.56 38.84 15.42
CA ASP A 177 0.84 39.20 16.64
C ASP A 177 1.45 38.56 17.90
N THR A 178 2.79 38.39 17.94
CA THR A 178 3.49 37.78 19.09
C THR A 178 3.22 38.51 20.39
N ASN A 179 3.06 39.84 20.32
CA ASN A 179 2.75 40.66 21.50
C ASN A 179 1.41 40.28 22.14
N GLY A 180 0.50 39.63 21.40
CA GLY A 180 -0.71 39.03 21.94
C GLY A 180 -0.45 37.99 23.03
N LEU A 181 0.72 37.33 23.04
CA LEU A 181 1.14 36.41 24.11
C LEU A 181 1.20 37.10 25.48
N ALA A 182 1.54 38.39 25.52
CA ALA A 182 1.54 39.16 26.77
C ALA A 182 0.13 39.32 27.37
N ILE A 183 -0.92 39.29 26.52
CA ILE A 183 -2.31 39.39 26.95
C ILE A 183 -2.77 38.09 27.61
N LEU A 184 -2.27 36.92 27.17
CA LEU A 184 -2.60 35.62 27.79
C LEU A 184 -2.28 35.58 29.28
N LYS A 185 -1.20 36.24 29.70
CA LYS A 185 -0.75 36.32 31.09
C LYS A 185 -1.53 37.32 31.95
N GLN A 186 -2.27 38.25 31.33
CA GLN A 186 -3.09 39.20 32.09
C GLN A 186 -4.26 38.47 32.74
N ARG A 187 -4.52 38.77 34.02
CA ARG A 187 -5.58 38.13 34.82
C ARG A 187 -6.98 38.60 34.39
N MET A 188 -7.40 38.26 33.18
CA MET A 188 -8.78 38.39 32.73
C MET A 188 -9.55 37.11 33.07
N LEU A 189 -10.78 37.24 33.57
CA LEU A 189 -11.67 36.10 33.86
C LEU A 189 -12.08 35.43 32.54
N ARG A 190 -11.43 34.31 32.19
CA ARG A 190 -11.81 33.44 31.07
C ARG A 190 -11.34 32.00 31.33
N LYS A 191 -11.87 31.04 30.56
CA LYS A 191 -11.35 29.67 30.52
C LYS A 191 -9.99 29.62 29.82
N PRO A 192 -9.13 28.62 30.12
CA PRO A 192 -7.88 28.40 29.41
C PRO A 192 -8.09 28.19 27.91
N MET A 193 -7.14 28.67 27.12
CA MET A 193 -7.16 28.66 25.66
C MET A 193 -5.99 27.84 25.12
N THR A 194 -6.24 27.06 24.08
CA THR A 194 -5.20 26.31 23.35
C THR A 194 -4.95 27.02 22.02
N ILE A 195 -3.70 27.31 21.71
CA ILE A 195 -3.28 27.91 20.44
C ILE A 195 -2.47 26.88 19.67
N LEU A 196 -3.04 26.35 18.60
CA LEU A 196 -2.38 25.46 17.65
C LEU A 196 -1.72 26.29 16.56
N VAL A 197 -0.39 26.33 16.54
CA VAL A 197 0.39 27.03 15.51
C VAL A 197 0.90 26.03 14.48
N ILE A 198 0.44 26.17 13.24
CA ILE A 198 0.96 25.41 12.11
C ILE A 198 2.22 26.14 11.61
N ASN A 199 3.39 25.58 11.93
CA ASN A 199 4.68 26.15 11.60
C ASN A 199 5.29 25.45 10.38
N ASN A 200 5.03 26.02 9.21
CA ASN A 200 5.62 25.62 7.93
C ASN A 200 6.78 26.53 7.48
N ARG A 201 7.22 27.44 8.37
CA ARG A 201 8.31 28.40 8.23
C ARG A 201 8.10 29.43 7.12
N GLY A 202 6.86 29.84 6.89
CA GLY A 202 6.53 30.87 5.89
C GLY A 202 5.07 30.88 5.41
N GLY A 203 4.76 31.76 4.47
CA GLY A 203 3.44 31.87 3.86
C GLY A 203 3.12 30.72 2.89
N ALA A 204 2.77 29.53 3.39
CA ALA A 204 2.54 28.35 2.55
C ALA A 204 1.43 28.48 1.52
N ILE A 205 0.47 29.40 1.67
CA ILE A 205 -0.61 29.62 0.69
C ILE A 205 -0.09 29.89 -0.72
N PHE A 206 1.04 30.57 -0.86
CA PHE A 206 1.59 30.91 -2.17
C PHE A 206 2.06 29.67 -2.94
N SER A 207 2.30 28.54 -2.25
CA SER A 207 2.66 27.26 -2.87
C SER A 207 1.49 26.60 -3.61
N LEU A 208 0.25 26.99 -3.28
CA LEU A 208 -0.97 26.52 -3.95
C LEU A 208 -1.48 27.49 -5.02
N LEU A 209 -0.76 28.58 -5.28
CA LEU A 209 -1.10 29.57 -6.29
C LEU A 209 -0.19 29.40 -7.52
N PRO A 210 -0.65 29.77 -8.73
CA PRO A 210 0.15 29.65 -9.96
C PRO A 210 1.51 30.34 -9.90
N VAL A 211 1.68 31.32 -9.00
CA VAL A 211 2.95 32.02 -8.77
C VAL A 211 4.09 31.08 -8.39
N ALA A 212 3.81 29.97 -7.69
CA ALA A 212 4.80 28.99 -7.30
C ALA A 212 5.45 28.29 -8.51
N ASP A 213 4.68 28.06 -9.58
CA ASP A 213 5.14 27.34 -10.78
C ASP A 213 5.97 28.23 -11.73
N ILE A 214 5.78 29.54 -11.67
CA ILE A 214 6.34 30.50 -12.65
C ILE A 214 7.49 31.37 -12.10
N THR A 215 7.74 31.33 -10.79
CA THR A 215 8.65 32.27 -10.10
C THR A 215 9.94 31.58 -9.66
N ASP A 216 11.09 32.25 -9.79
CA ASP A 216 12.38 31.74 -9.27
C ASP A 216 12.26 31.42 -7.76
N PRO A 217 12.72 30.24 -7.30
CA PRO A 217 12.60 29.84 -5.90
C PRO A 217 13.20 30.83 -4.88
N ARG A 218 14.23 31.61 -5.24
CA ARG A 218 14.80 32.63 -4.34
C ARG A 218 13.83 33.78 -4.16
N VAL A 219 13.18 34.21 -5.24
CA VAL A 219 12.16 35.27 -5.19
C VAL A 219 10.95 34.78 -4.39
N LEU A 220 10.54 33.54 -4.62
CA LEU A 220 9.43 32.91 -3.89
C LEU A 220 9.70 32.85 -2.39
N ASN A 221 10.87 32.33 -1.98
CA ASN A 221 11.25 32.24 -0.57
C ASN A 221 11.40 33.62 0.10
N GLN A 222 12.00 34.59 -0.59
CA GLN A 222 12.28 35.90 -0.01
C GLN A 222 11.02 36.78 0.08
N TYR A 223 10.19 36.81 -0.96
CA TYR A 223 9.14 37.82 -1.11
C TYR A 223 7.72 37.28 -0.94
N PHE A 224 7.49 35.98 -1.10
CA PHE A 224 6.16 35.37 -0.98
C PHE A 224 6.05 34.53 0.29
N TYR A 225 6.90 33.50 0.43
CA TYR A 225 6.93 32.70 1.64
C TYR A 225 7.45 33.51 2.83
N ALA A 226 8.29 34.52 2.58
CA ALA A 226 8.91 35.33 3.62
C ALA A 226 9.52 34.44 4.73
N SER A 227 10.29 33.43 4.30
CA SER A 227 10.73 32.35 5.17
C SER A 227 11.50 32.86 6.37
N HIS A 228 11.23 32.28 7.54
CA HIS A 228 11.87 32.68 8.80
C HIS A 228 12.49 31.49 9.54
N ASN A 229 13.31 31.81 10.53
CA ASN A 229 13.90 30.84 11.45
C ASN A 229 13.73 31.27 12.92
N ILE A 230 12.60 31.90 13.23
CA ILE A 230 12.23 32.34 14.58
C ILE A 230 11.80 31.14 15.42
N SER A 231 12.24 31.08 16.67
CA SER A 231 11.83 30.05 17.63
C SER A 231 10.52 30.44 18.32
N ILE A 232 9.44 29.73 18.04
CA ILE A 232 8.15 29.90 18.75
C ILE A 232 8.30 29.51 20.22
N HIS A 233 9.05 28.45 20.53
CA HIS A 233 9.39 28.08 21.89
C HIS A 233 10.00 29.25 22.69
N GLY A 234 11.01 29.92 22.13
CA GLY A 234 11.66 31.07 22.79
C GLY A 234 10.71 32.26 22.99
N LEU A 235 9.76 32.49 22.08
CA LEU A 235 8.72 33.50 22.26
C LEU A 235 7.77 33.11 23.41
N CYS A 236 7.31 31.87 23.44
CA CYS A 236 6.46 31.36 24.52
C CYS A 236 7.17 31.43 25.88
N GLU A 237 8.44 31.05 25.95
CA GLU A 237 9.27 31.11 27.17
C GLU A 237 9.42 32.57 27.66
N ALA A 238 9.72 33.50 26.76
CA ALA A 238 9.84 34.92 27.10
C ALA A 238 8.54 35.51 27.68
N HIS A 239 7.38 34.99 27.26
CA HIS A 239 6.07 35.39 27.78
C HIS A 239 5.55 34.51 28.92
N GLY A 240 6.24 33.42 29.27
CA GLY A 240 5.84 32.46 30.31
C GLY A 240 4.58 31.66 29.96
N VAL A 241 4.37 31.36 28.68
CA VAL A 241 3.24 30.57 28.17
C VAL A 241 3.70 29.13 27.95
N LYS A 242 2.88 28.14 28.35
CA LYS A 242 3.21 26.72 28.14
C LYS A 242 3.31 26.43 26.64
N HIS A 243 4.36 25.73 26.25
CA HIS A 243 4.62 25.34 24.86
C HIS A 243 4.79 23.82 24.75
N LEU A 244 4.18 23.24 23.71
CA LEU A 244 4.31 21.83 23.33
C LEU A 244 4.63 21.77 21.84
N GLU A 245 5.73 21.13 21.48
CA GLU A 245 6.06 20.84 20.07
C GLU A 245 5.55 19.44 19.72
N VAL A 246 4.84 19.29 18.61
CA VAL A 246 4.32 18.00 18.13
C VAL A 246 4.78 17.72 16.70
N LYS A 247 5.20 16.48 16.46
CA LYS A 247 5.76 16.01 15.18
C LYS A 247 5.04 14.79 14.62
N THR A 248 4.29 14.07 15.46
CA THR A 248 3.53 12.88 15.04
C THR A 248 2.03 13.04 15.25
N LYS A 249 1.25 12.25 14.53
CA LYS A 249 -0.21 12.18 14.70
C LYS A 249 -0.61 11.85 16.14
N ILE A 250 0.09 10.90 16.75
CA ILE A 250 -0.15 10.46 18.13
C ILE A 250 0.13 11.62 19.10
N GLU A 251 1.27 12.29 18.95
CA GLU A 251 1.63 13.45 19.78
C GLU A 251 0.60 14.57 19.65
N LEU A 252 0.07 14.83 18.44
CA LEU A 252 -0.99 15.81 18.24
C LEU A 252 -2.28 15.43 18.99
N HIS A 253 -2.74 14.17 18.87
CA HIS A 253 -3.92 13.71 19.61
C HIS A 253 -3.72 13.84 21.12
N GLU A 254 -2.56 13.42 21.66
CA GLU A 254 -2.25 13.53 23.08
C GLU A 254 -2.17 15.00 23.54
N ALA A 255 -1.57 15.87 22.74
CA ALA A 255 -1.48 17.31 23.04
C ALA A 255 -2.86 17.98 23.04
N LEU A 256 -3.72 17.65 22.07
CA LEU A 256 -5.09 18.16 22.01
C LEU A 256 -5.90 17.71 23.24
N ILE A 257 -5.87 16.41 23.59
CA ILE A 257 -6.57 15.85 24.76
C ILE A 257 -6.04 16.46 26.07
N SER A 258 -4.72 16.56 26.22
CA SER A 258 -4.11 17.09 27.45
C SER A 258 -4.39 18.59 27.63
N SER A 259 -4.43 19.36 26.55
CA SER A 259 -4.72 20.79 26.59
C SER A 259 -6.15 21.10 27.05
N GLN A 260 -7.12 20.24 26.71
CA GLN A 260 -8.51 20.38 27.17
C GLN A 260 -8.65 20.21 28.69
N LYS A 261 -7.80 19.38 29.31
CA LYS A 261 -7.82 19.12 30.75
C LYS A 261 -6.95 20.09 31.56
N GLY A 262 -6.12 20.88 30.88
CA GLY A 262 -5.21 21.83 31.54
C GLY A 262 -5.94 23.07 32.07
N ASP A 263 -5.39 23.64 33.15
CA ASP A 263 -5.87 24.88 33.78
C ASP A 263 -5.09 26.13 33.34
N THR A 264 -4.25 26.00 32.32
CA THR A 264 -3.37 27.08 31.82
C THR A 264 -3.42 27.15 30.30
N ASP A 265 -3.14 28.32 29.74
CA ASP A 265 -3.02 28.49 28.30
C ASP A 265 -1.84 27.70 27.76
N CYS A 266 -2.02 27.14 26.56
CA CYS A 266 -1.02 26.28 25.94
C CYS A 266 -0.88 26.62 24.46
N VAL A 267 0.36 26.80 24.00
CA VAL A 267 0.71 26.83 22.59
C VAL A 267 1.15 25.43 22.18
N ILE A 268 0.46 24.84 21.22
CA ILE A 268 0.86 23.60 20.55
C ILE A 268 1.44 24.01 19.20
N GLU A 269 2.73 23.82 19.01
CA GLU A 269 3.40 24.06 17.74
C GLU A 269 3.47 22.76 16.94
N VAL A 270 2.90 22.78 15.74
CA VAL A 270 2.98 21.68 14.78
C VAL A 270 4.00 22.02 13.71
N GLU A 271 5.05 21.23 13.61
CA GLU A 271 6.03 21.39 12.53
C GLU A 271 5.44 20.84 11.22
N SER A 272 5.50 21.65 10.16
CA SER A 272 5.01 21.26 8.84
C SER A 272 5.91 21.77 7.71
N SER A 273 5.60 21.40 6.47
CA SER A 273 6.45 21.69 5.31
C SER A 273 5.61 22.20 4.15
N ILE A 274 5.96 23.38 3.62
CA ILE A 274 5.27 24.00 2.48
C ILE A 274 5.16 23.02 1.30
N ASP A 275 6.29 22.42 0.88
CA ASP A 275 6.33 21.56 -0.31
C ASP A 275 5.62 20.22 -0.09
N SER A 276 5.82 19.60 1.08
CA SER A 276 5.17 18.31 1.42
C SER A 276 3.66 18.48 1.49
N ASN A 277 3.18 19.57 2.10
CA ASN A 277 1.76 19.88 2.16
C ASN A 277 1.22 20.21 0.78
N ALA A 278 1.87 21.05 -0.02
CA ALA A 278 1.40 21.36 -1.37
C ALA A 278 1.24 20.10 -2.24
N THR A 279 2.21 19.18 -2.16
CA THR A 279 2.17 17.88 -2.84
C THR A 279 1.00 17.03 -2.35
N PHE A 280 0.80 16.95 -1.03
CA PHE A 280 -0.27 16.14 -0.44
C PHE A 280 -1.67 16.70 -0.73
N HIS A 281 -1.84 18.02 -0.72
CA HIS A 281 -3.07 18.69 -1.17
C HIS A 281 -3.40 18.35 -2.63
N SER A 282 -2.41 18.41 -3.52
CA SER A 282 -2.57 18.04 -4.93
C SER A 282 -2.94 16.57 -5.10
N TYR A 283 -2.29 15.69 -4.33
CA TYR A 283 -2.57 14.25 -4.29
C TYR A 283 -4.02 13.98 -3.86
N ILE A 284 -4.46 14.47 -2.70
CA ILE A 284 -5.83 14.28 -2.22
C ILE A 284 -6.83 14.86 -3.22
N ARG A 285 -6.59 16.08 -3.75
CA ARG A 285 -7.47 16.71 -4.75
C ARG A 285 -7.67 15.81 -5.96
N LYS A 286 -6.61 15.21 -6.48
CA LYS A 286 -6.68 14.29 -7.63
C LYS A 286 -7.52 13.06 -7.34
N PHE A 287 -7.38 12.46 -6.16
CA PHE A 287 -8.17 11.28 -5.78
C PHE A 287 -9.61 11.64 -5.45
N ALA A 288 -9.86 12.76 -4.78
CA ALA A 288 -11.19 13.31 -4.58
C ALA A 288 -11.91 13.59 -5.91
N CYS A 289 -11.23 14.21 -6.89
CA CYS A 289 -11.76 14.41 -8.23
C CYS A 289 -12.09 13.08 -8.92
N ARG A 290 -11.19 12.07 -8.87
CA ARG A 290 -11.45 10.75 -9.45
C ARG A 290 -12.61 10.02 -8.77
N ALA A 291 -12.70 10.10 -7.45
CA ALA A 291 -13.81 9.53 -6.69
C ALA A 291 -15.12 10.21 -7.07
N ALA A 292 -15.13 11.54 -7.20
CA ALA A 292 -16.28 12.32 -7.66
C ALA A 292 -16.67 11.97 -9.10
N GLU A 293 -15.72 11.89 -10.03
CA GLU A 293 -15.94 11.51 -11.43
C GLU A 293 -16.47 10.08 -11.57
N HIS A 294 -15.88 9.14 -10.81
CA HIS A 294 -16.32 7.74 -10.79
C HIS A 294 -17.71 7.61 -10.19
N ALA A 295 -17.96 8.26 -9.05
CA ALA A 295 -19.27 8.32 -8.43
C ALA A 295 -20.29 8.90 -9.40
N LEU A 296 -20.01 10.06 -10.01
CA LEU A 296 -20.89 10.70 -10.98
C LEU A 296 -21.16 9.80 -12.19
N GLY A 297 -20.14 9.13 -12.73
CA GLY A 297 -20.27 8.24 -13.89
C GLY A 297 -21.06 6.96 -13.61
N VAL A 298 -21.09 6.48 -12.37
CA VAL A 298 -21.94 5.36 -11.95
C VAL A 298 -23.35 5.85 -11.66
N ILE A 299 -23.46 6.91 -10.86
CA ILE A 299 -24.73 7.53 -10.46
C ILE A 299 -25.55 8.00 -11.67
N SER A 300 -24.90 8.52 -12.72
CA SER A 300 -25.57 8.96 -13.94
C SER A 300 -26.13 7.82 -14.79
N LYS A 301 -25.63 6.59 -14.59
CA LYS A 301 -26.05 5.37 -15.32
C LYS A 301 -27.08 4.55 -14.57
N LEU A 302 -27.17 4.73 -13.25
CA LEU A 302 -28.24 4.16 -12.45
C LEU A 302 -29.51 4.97 -12.74
N SER A 303 -30.45 4.37 -13.50
CA SER A 303 -31.83 4.83 -13.50
C SER A 303 -32.34 4.71 -12.06
N PRO A 304 -32.60 5.81 -11.33
CA PRO A 304 -33.07 5.66 -9.97
C PRO A 304 -34.45 5.01 -10.05
N PRO A 305 -34.67 3.81 -9.46
CA PRO A 305 -36.03 3.31 -9.35
C PRO A 305 -36.87 4.37 -8.64
N GLU A 306 -38.12 4.54 -9.06
CA GLU A 306 -39.05 5.51 -8.46
C GLU A 306 -39.20 5.31 -6.93
N SER A 307 -38.74 4.16 -6.42
CA SER A 307 -38.62 3.78 -5.00
C SER A 307 -37.43 4.38 -4.23
N MET A 308 -36.44 5.05 -4.85
CA MET A 308 -35.34 5.75 -4.12
C MET A 308 -35.80 6.94 -3.27
N SER A 309 -37.11 7.09 -3.06
CA SER A 309 -37.70 7.97 -2.06
C SER A 309 -37.32 7.61 -0.60
N GLN A 310 -36.71 6.43 -0.37
CA GLN A 310 -36.20 5.94 0.92
C GLN A 310 -34.65 5.77 0.91
N GLY A 311 -33.88 6.86 0.87
CA GLY A 311 -32.44 6.87 1.23
C GLY A 311 -31.46 6.12 0.30
N CYS A 312 -30.16 6.38 0.45
CA CYS A 312 -29.07 5.65 -0.24
C CYS A 312 -28.70 4.33 0.47
N HIS A 313 -29.60 3.87 1.33
CA HIS A 313 -29.36 2.77 2.23
C HIS A 313 -30.61 1.91 2.29
N CYS A 314 -30.40 0.62 2.47
CA CYS A 314 -31.46 -0.31 2.73
C CYS A 314 -31.15 -1.08 4.00
N LYS A 315 -32.17 -1.42 4.78
CA LYS A 315 -31.96 -2.35 5.88
C LYS A 315 -32.16 -3.77 5.39
N ILE A 316 -31.43 -4.67 6.03
CA ILE A 316 -31.66 -6.10 5.90
C ILE A 316 -32.95 -6.42 6.64
N GLN A 317 -34.00 -6.76 5.89
CA GLN A 317 -35.30 -7.14 6.43
C GLN A 317 -35.20 -8.52 7.10
N SER A 318 -34.58 -9.46 6.41
CA SER A 318 -34.35 -10.81 6.88
C SER A 318 -33.12 -11.41 6.24
N ILE A 319 -32.56 -12.38 6.95
CA ILE A 319 -31.53 -13.27 6.45
C ILE A 319 -32.00 -14.68 6.77
N SER A 320 -31.72 -15.63 5.91
CA SER A 320 -32.02 -17.05 6.11
C SER A 320 -30.95 -17.85 5.41
N TYR A 321 -30.78 -19.10 5.83
CA TYR A 321 -29.91 -20.01 5.13
C TYR A 321 -30.62 -21.36 4.98
N SER A 322 -30.42 -22.01 3.84
CA SER A 322 -30.94 -23.36 3.61
C SER A 322 -29.79 -24.29 3.25
N VAL A 323 -29.81 -25.48 3.84
CA VAL A 323 -28.89 -26.54 3.44
C VAL A 323 -29.23 -27.01 2.03
N TYR A 324 -28.22 -27.24 1.21
CA TYR A 324 -28.37 -27.90 -0.08
C TYR A 324 -27.49 -29.14 -0.13
N ARG A 325 -27.91 -30.08 -0.98
CA ARG A 325 -27.15 -31.26 -1.36
C ARG A 325 -27.29 -31.48 -2.85
N ILE A 326 -26.22 -31.32 -3.60
CA ILE A 326 -26.20 -31.52 -5.06
C ILE A 326 -25.50 -32.84 -5.37
N GLN A 327 -26.17 -33.73 -6.11
CA GLN A 327 -25.51 -34.92 -6.63
C GLN A 327 -24.57 -34.51 -7.77
N LEU A 328 -23.30 -34.89 -7.67
CA LEU A 328 -22.31 -34.64 -8.70
C LEU A 328 -22.30 -35.79 -9.71
N CYS A 329 -22.16 -35.46 -10.99
CA CYS A 329 -22.06 -36.44 -12.09
C CYS A 329 -20.72 -37.20 -12.08
N ALA A 330 -19.73 -36.65 -11.39
CA ALA A 330 -18.41 -37.20 -11.19
C ALA A 330 -17.95 -36.91 -9.74
N PRO A 331 -17.02 -37.69 -9.18
CA PRO A 331 -16.43 -37.40 -7.88
C PRO A 331 -15.80 -35.99 -7.83
N PRO A 332 -15.82 -35.32 -6.66
CA PRO A 332 -14.97 -34.16 -6.44
C PRO A 332 -13.51 -34.51 -6.65
N THR A 333 -12.73 -33.61 -7.25
CA THR A 333 -11.28 -33.80 -7.43
C THR A 333 -10.49 -33.88 -6.11
N SER A 334 -11.11 -33.55 -4.98
CA SER A 334 -10.55 -33.61 -3.62
C SER A 334 -10.65 -34.98 -2.94
N SER A 335 -11.44 -35.93 -3.47
CA SER A 335 -11.70 -37.19 -2.77
C SER A 335 -10.57 -38.21 -3.00
N ALA A 336 -9.63 -38.29 -2.05
CA ALA A 336 -8.46 -39.19 -2.11
C ALA A 336 -8.76 -40.66 -1.76
N LEU A 337 -10.02 -41.03 -1.45
CA LEU A 337 -10.37 -42.38 -1.03
C LEU A 337 -11.26 -43.07 -2.07
N TYR A 338 -10.64 -43.98 -2.82
CA TYR A 338 -11.31 -45.06 -3.53
C TYR A 338 -12.10 -45.92 -2.53
N HIS A 339 -13.37 -45.59 -2.32
CA HIS A 339 -14.35 -46.52 -1.75
C HIS A 339 -15.66 -46.39 -2.53
N ASP A 340 -15.84 -47.29 -3.51
CA ASP A 340 -17.09 -48.00 -3.87
C ASP A 340 -18.43 -47.22 -3.78
N ARG A 341 -18.42 -45.92 -4.11
CA ARG A 341 -19.62 -45.08 -4.18
C ARG A 341 -19.79 -44.60 -5.61
N SER A 342 -20.87 -45.03 -6.24
CA SER A 342 -21.30 -44.56 -7.57
C SER A 342 -21.96 -43.17 -7.54
N ILE A 343 -22.12 -42.57 -6.35
CA ILE A 343 -22.89 -41.34 -6.14
C ILE A 343 -22.14 -40.41 -5.18
N PHE A 344 -21.91 -39.17 -5.63
CA PHE A 344 -21.19 -38.12 -4.88
C PHE A 344 -22.10 -36.92 -4.62
N TYR A 345 -21.89 -36.24 -3.50
CA TYR A 345 -22.71 -35.10 -3.10
C TYR A 345 -21.85 -33.89 -2.72
N ARG A 346 -22.31 -32.69 -3.11
CA ARG A 346 -21.81 -31.41 -2.60
C ARG A 346 -22.82 -30.84 -1.62
N ASP A 347 -22.40 -30.71 -0.37
CA ASP A 347 -23.17 -30.13 0.71
C ASP A 347 -22.69 -28.71 1.03
N GLY A 348 -23.63 -27.85 1.38
CA GLY A 348 -23.35 -26.47 1.78
C GLY A 348 -24.63 -25.74 2.17
N PHE A 349 -24.52 -24.44 2.38
CA PHE A 349 -25.63 -23.56 2.67
C PHE A 349 -25.75 -22.50 1.58
N ILE A 350 -26.99 -22.19 1.20
CA ILE A 350 -27.29 -20.96 0.47
C ILE A 350 -27.76 -19.94 1.48
N LEU A 351 -26.96 -18.89 1.66
CA LEU A 351 -27.35 -17.70 2.40
C LEU A 351 -28.25 -16.85 1.50
N SER A 352 -29.45 -16.54 2.00
CA SER A 352 -30.41 -15.65 1.36
C SER A 352 -30.60 -14.42 2.23
N LEU A 353 -30.33 -13.25 1.68
CA LEU A 353 -30.45 -11.96 2.34
C LEU A 353 -31.51 -11.14 1.62
N THR A 354 -32.57 -10.76 2.33
CA THR A 354 -33.66 -9.94 1.82
C THR A 354 -33.54 -8.51 2.35
N LEU A 355 -33.54 -7.56 1.42
CA LEU A 355 -33.59 -6.13 1.69
C LEU A 355 -35.04 -5.67 1.88
N GLU A 356 -35.25 -4.54 2.57
CA GLU A 356 -36.60 -3.96 2.78
C GLU A 356 -37.34 -3.61 1.48
N ASP A 357 -36.61 -3.41 0.37
CA ASP A 357 -37.19 -3.18 -0.95
C ASP A 357 -37.65 -4.47 -1.66
N GLY A 358 -37.51 -5.62 -1.01
CA GLY A 358 -37.85 -6.95 -1.53
C GLY A 358 -36.75 -7.60 -2.35
N SER A 359 -35.60 -6.94 -2.56
CA SER A 359 -34.47 -7.52 -3.29
C SER A 359 -33.83 -8.64 -2.48
N ILE A 360 -33.53 -9.74 -3.16
CA ILE A 360 -32.93 -10.91 -2.53
C ILE A 360 -31.57 -11.15 -3.15
N GLY A 361 -30.57 -11.29 -2.30
CA GLY A 361 -29.23 -11.69 -2.69
C GLY A 361 -28.86 -13.05 -2.13
N TYR A 362 -28.14 -13.81 -2.93
CA TYR A 362 -27.69 -15.15 -2.58
C TYR A 362 -26.18 -15.20 -2.48
N GLY A 363 -25.70 -15.95 -1.50
CA GLY A 363 -24.30 -16.26 -1.33
C GLY A 363 -24.13 -17.71 -0.92
N GLU A 364 -23.13 -18.36 -1.50
CA GLU A 364 -22.84 -19.74 -1.19
C GLU A 364 -21.86 -19.82 -0.01
N VAL A 365 -22.22 -20.62 0.98
CA VAL A 365 -21.36 -20.99 2.11
C VAL A 365 -21.18 -22.51 2.07
N ALA A 366 -20.17 -22.93 1.33
CA ALA A 366 -19.89 -24.34 1.11
C ALA A 366 -18.44 -24.63 1.54
N PRO A 367 -18.22 -25.11 2.78
CA PRO A 367 -16.88 -25.45 3.23
C PRO A 367 -16.32 -26.59 2.37
N LEU A 368 -15.04 -26.54 2.00
CA LEU A 368 -14.41 -27.61 1.23
C LEU A 368 -13.92 -28.69 2.19
N GLU A 369 -13.78 -29.93 1.72
CA GLU A 369 -13.30 -31.07 2.53
C GLU A 369 -11.89 -30.83 3.11
N ILE A 370 -11.13 -29.91 2.50
CA ILE A 370 -9.78 -29.48 2.88
C ILE A 370 -9.76 -28.25 3.80
N SER A 371 -10.91 -27.61 4.05
CA SER A 371 -11.00 -26.44 4.93
C SER A 371 -10.95 -26.85 6.41
N GLN A 372 -10.45 -25.97 7.29
CA GLN A 372 -10.49 -26.19 8.75
C GLN A 372 -11.91 -26.18 9.33
N GLU A 373 -12.86 -25.58 8.60
CA GLU A 373 -14.26 -25.46 8.97
C GLU A 373 -15.09 -26.60 8.36
N ASN A 374 -15.95 -27.22 9.16
CA ASN A 374 -16.92 -28.20 8.69
C ASN A 374 -18.33 -27.59 8.58
N LEU A 375 -19.32 -28.36 8.10
CA LEU A 375 -20.70 -27.88 7.95
C LEU A 375 -21.33 -27.39 9.26
N LEU A 376 -20.98 -27.98 10.41
CA LEU A 376 -21.48 -27.53 11.71
C LEU A 376 -20.82 -26.20 12.11
N ASP A 377 -19.50 -26.06 11.95
CA ASP A 377 -18.77 -24.83 12.30
C ASP A 377 -19.26 -23.61 11.50
N VAL A 378 -19.48 -23.79 10.19
CA VAL A 378 -20.02 -22.72 9.35
C VAL A 378 -21.48 -22.43 9.70
N GLU A 379 -22.26 -23.45 10.07
CA GLU A 379 -23.64 -23.25 10.52
C GLU A 379 -23.70 -22.42 11.82
N GLU A 380 -22.77 -22.62 12.76
CA GLU A 380 -22.68 -21.81 13.97
C GLU A 380 -22.42 -20.31 13.67
N GLN A 381 -21.51 -20.00 12.76
CA GLN A 381 -21.29 -18.61 12.33
C GLN A 381 -22.47 -18.05 11.53
N LEU A 382 -23.13 -18.86 10.70
CA LEU A 382 -24.35 -18.48 10.00
C LEU A 382 -25.49 -18.18 10.98
N ARG A 383 -25.64 -18.95 12.06
CA ARG A 383 -26.58 -18.67 13.15
C ARG A 383 -26.24 -17.36 13.85
N PHE A 384 -24.97 -17.07 14.10
CA PHE A 384 -24.56 -15.77 14.65
C PHE A 384 -24.93 -14.61 13.71
N LEU A 385 -24.56 -14.70 12.43
CA LEU A 385 -24.92 -13.72 11.41
C LEU A 385 -26.44 -13.54 11.30
N PHE A 386 -27.21 -14.63 11.41
CA PHE A 386 -28.67 -14.57 11.40
C PHE A 386 -29.24 -13.62 12.47
N HIS A 387 -28.60 -13.54 13.65
CA HIS A 387 -29.04 -12.68 14.74
C HIS A 387 -28.57 -11.23 14.58
N VAL A 388 -27.32 -11.01 14.16
CA VAL A 388 -26.73 -9.66 14.13
C VAL A 388 -27.07 -8.87 12.86
N MET A 389 -27.46 -9.54 11.78
CA MET A 389 -27.68 -8.88 10.48
C MET A 389 -29.06 -8.23 10.34
N LYS A 390 -30.07 -8.64 11.12
CA LYS A 390 -31.43 -8.11 10.98
C LYS A 390 -31.48 -6.62 11.35
N GLY A 391 -32.02 -5.80 10.45
CA GLY A 391 -32.12 -4.34 10.63
C GLY A 391 -30.81 -3.58 10.38
N VAL A 392 -29.72 -4.29 10.04
CA VAL A 392 -28.44 -3.65 9.68
C VAL A 392 -28.62 -2.87 8.39
N THR A 393 -28.04 -1.66 8.37
CA THR A 393 -28.10 -0.74 7.24
C THR A 393 -26.96 -1.02 6.26
N ILE A 394 -27.30 -1.37 5.02
CA ILE A 394 -26.39 -1.52 3.89
C ILE A 394 -26.47 -0.27 3.03
N ASN A 395 -25.32 0.26 2.63
CA ASN A 395 -25.24 1.31 1.63
C ASN A 395 -25.15 0.70 0.23
N TYR A 396 -26.00 1.14 -0.70
CA TYR A 396 -25.97 0.66 -2.08
C TYR A 396 -24.65 0.95 -2.83
N PHE A 397 -23.85 1.89 -2.34
CA PHE A 397 -22.51 2.21 -2.86
C PHE A 397 -21.39 1.35 -2.27
N LEU A 398 -21.69 0.44 -1.33
CA LEU A 398 -20.70 -0.45 -0.70
C LEU A 398 -19.75 -1.17 -1.70
N PRO A 399 -20.22 -1.66 -2.86
CA PRO A 399 -19.35 -2.31 -3.85
C PRO A 399 -18.29 -1.38 -4.46
N MET A 400 -18.52 -0.06 -4.47
CA MET A 400 -17.64 0.91 -5.11
C MET A 400 -16.41 1.29 -4.28
N LEU A 401 -16.27 0.75 -3.08
CA LEU A 401 -15.40 1.27 -2.03
C LEU A 401 -14.15 0.43 -1.74
N LYS A 402 -13.72 -0.42 -2.69
CA LYS A 402 -12.37 -1.06 -2.77
C LYS A 402 -11.65 -1.28 -1.41
N SER A 403 -12.25 -2.08 -0.51
CA SER A 403 -11.82 -2.47 0.87
C SER A 403 -12.83 -2.10 1.97
N SER A 404 -13.95 -1.46 1.63
CA SER A 404 -15.00 -1.12 2.60
C SER A 404 -15.68 -2.31 3.26
N PHE A 405 -15.76 -3.50 2.65
CA PHE A 405 -16.45 -4.64 3.27
C PHE A 405 -15.81 -4.96 4.61
N SER A 406 -14.48 -4.98 4.68
CA SER A 406 -13.74 -5.12 5.93
C SER A 406 -14.03 -4.00 6.93
N SER A 407 -14.01 -2.73 6.48
CA SER A 407 -14.33 -1.59 7.35
C SER A 407 -15.80 -1.55 7.78
N TRP A 408 -16.72 -2.03 6.96
CA TRP A 408 -18.16 -2.05 7.19
C TRP A 408 -18.51 -3.19 8.14
N ILE A 409 -17.96 -4.40 7.91
CA ILE A 409 -18.07 -5.53 8.84
C ILE A 409 -17.57 -5.09 10.23
N TRP A 410 -16.43 -4.41 10.30
CA TRP A 410 -15.93 -3.90 11.59
C TRP A 410 -16.82 -2.79 12.18
N LYS A 411 -17.09 -1.71 11.45
CA LYS A 411 -17.80 -0.53 11.98
C LYS A 411 -19.28 -0.78 12.25
N THR A 412 -19.91 -1.66 11.48
CA THR A 412 -21.35 -1.89 11.50
C THR A 412 -21.72 -3.16 12.26
N LEU A 413 -20.90 -4.22 12.18
CA LEU A 413 -21.17 -5.49 12.86
C LEU A 413 -20.27 -5.72 14.08
N GLY A 414 -19.19 -4.95 14.25
CA GLY A 414 -18.23 -5.12 15.35
C GLY A 414 -17.37 -6.39 15.23
N ILE A 415 -17.34 -7.02 14.05
CA ILE A 415 -16.65 -8.30 13.83
C ILE A 415 -15.25 -8.01 13.26
N PRO A 416 -14.16 -8.43 13.93
CA PRO A 416 -12.84 -8.39 13.33
C PRO A 416 -12.80 -9.24 12.06
N VAL A 417 -12.19 -8.71 11.00
CA VAL A 417 -12.19 -9.32 9.66
C VAL A 417 -11.58 -10.73 9.65
N CYS A 418 -10.64 -11.00 10.55
CA CYS A 418 -9.98 -12.30 10.72
C CYS A 418 -10.81 -13.34 11.48
N SER A 419 -11.98 -12.98 12.01
CA SER A 419 -12.80 -13.87 12.86
C SER A 419 -13.90 -14.62 12.08
N LEU A 420 -14.19 -14.25 10.84
CA LEU A 420 -15.12 -14.98 9.97
C LEU A 420 -14.41 -16.09 9.20
N PHE A 421 -15.03 -17.27 9.16
CA PHE A 421 -14.61 -18.38 8.31
C PHE A 421 -14.62 -17.97 6.83
N PRO A 422 -13.61 -18.35 6.03
CA PRO A 422 -13.54 -18.01 4.61
C PRO A 422 -14.82 -18.27 3.81
N SER A 423 -15.45 -19.46 3.94
CA SER A 423 -16.70 -19.74 3.22
C SER A 423 -17.85 -18.84 3.68
N VAL A 424 -17.96 -18.59 4.99
CA VAL A 424 -19.00 -17.74 5.59
C VAL A 424 -18.85 -16.30 5.13
N ARG A 425 -17.62 -15.78 5.12
CA ARG A 425 -17.32 -14.44 4.62
C ARG A 425 -17.65 -14.31 3.13
N CYS A 426 -17.21 -15.27 2.32
CA CYS A 426 -17.49 -15.30 0.90
C CYS A 426 -19.00 -15.26 0.63
N GLY A 427 -19.77 -16.14 1.27
CA GLY A 427 -21.23 -16.15 1.15
C GLY A 427 -21.89 -14.86 1.63
N LEU A 428 -21.40 -14.24 2.71
CA LEU A 428 -21.94 -12.97 3.19
C LEU A 428 -21.72 -11.83 2.19
N GLU A 429 -20.49 -11.68 1.69
CA GLU A 429 -20.15 -10.65 0.70
C GLU A 429 -20.95 -10.88 -0.59
N MET A 430 -21.04 -12.12 -1.07
CA MET A 430 -21.84 -12.48 -2.24
C MET A 430 -23.32 -12.17 -2.04
N ALA A 431 -23.92 -12.51 -0.90
CA ALA A 431 -25.33 -12.25 -0.63
C ALA A 431 -25.63 -10.75 -0.63
N ILE A 432 -24.78 -9.93 0.01
CA ILE A 432 -24.93 -8.47 0.02
C ILE A 432 -24.79 -7.89 -1.39
N LEU A 433 -23.76 -8.30 -2.13
CA LEU A 433 -23.51 -7.79 -3.48
C LEU A 433 -24.63 -8.18 -4.46
N ASN A 434 -25.13 -9.42 -4.39
CA ASN A 434 -26.26 -9.87 -5.20
C ASN A 434 -27.54 -9.10 -4.85
N ALA A 435 -27.80 -8.84 -3.56
CA ALA A 435 -28.98 -8.11 -3.13
C ALA A 435 -28.96 -6.66 -3.64
N ILE A 436 -27.79 -6.00 -3.59
CA ILE A 436 -27.57 -4.68 -4.16
C ILE A 436 -27.74 -4.71 -5.68
N ALA A 437 -27.16 -5.71 -6.36
CA ALA A 437 -27.30 -5.85 -7.81
C ALA A 437 -28.77 -5.99 -8.23
N MET A 438 -29.54 -6.82 -7.52
CA MET A 438 -30.96 -7.05 -7.75
C MET A 438 -31.79 -5.77 -7.51
N SER A 439 -31.53 -5.06 -6.41
CA SER A 439 -32.17 -3.77 -6.11
C SER A 439 -31.94 -2.72 -7.22
N HIS A 440 -30.76 -2.76 -7.85
CA HIS A 440 -30.40 -1.89 -8.96
C HIS A 440 -30.84 -2.40 -10.35
N GLY A 441 -31.46 -3.58 -10.45
CA GLY A 441 -31.75 -4.21 -11.74
C GLY A 441 -30.49 -4.48 -12.58
N SER A 442 -29.36 -4.79 -11.93
CA SER A 442 -28.05 -4.99 -12.54
C SER A 442 -27.48 -6.38 -12.24
N SER A 443 -26.39 -6.76 -12.92
CA SER A 443 -25.68 -8.01 -12.64
C SER A 443 -24.55 -7.79 -11.63
N LEU A 444 -24.19 -8.84 -10.89
CA LEU A 444 -23.03 -8.82 -9.98
C LEU A 444 -21.75 -8.37 -10.70
N LEU A 445 -21.54 -8.83 -11.94
CA LEU A 445 -20.41 -8.43 -12.77
C LEU A 445 -20.39 -6.91 -13.02
N ASN A 446 -21.53 -6.31 -13.32
CA ASN A 446 -21.63 -4.87 -13.56
C ASN A 446 -21.41 -4.05 -12.28
N ILE A 447 -21.79 -4.60 -11.13
CA ILE A 447 -21.53 -3.99 -9.81
C ILE A 447 -20.05 -4.03 -9.46
N LEU A 448 -19.36 -5.16 -9.72
CA LEU A 448 -17.93 -5.33 -9.47
C LEU A 448 -17.05 -4.65 -10.53
N TYR A 449 -17.54 -4.55 -11.75
CA TYR A 449 -16.81 -3.99 -12.90
C TYR A 449 -17.76 -3.21 -13.83
N PRO A 450 -18.06 -1.94 -13.53
CA PRO A 450 -18.95 -1.12 -14.35
C PRO A 450 -18.33 -0.86 -15.73
N LEU A 451 -18.76 -1.57 -16.76
CA LEU A 451 -18.26 -1.38 -18.13
C LEU A 451 -18.56 0.06 -18.61
N ARG A 452 -17.56 0.71 -19.23
CA ARG A 452 -17.77 1.94 -20.01
C ARG A 452 -18.63 1.60 -21.22
N GLU A 453 -19.51 2.52 -21.62
CA GLU A 453 -20.45 2.36 -22.73
C GLU A 453 -19.79 1.65 -23.92
N ARG A 454 -20.30 0.47 -24.27
CA ARG A 454 -20.25 0.04 -25.66
C ARG A 454 -21.21 0.96 -26.39
N THR A 455 -20.67 1.82 -27.25
CA THR A 455 -21.42 2.28 -28.43
C THR A 455 -22.07 1.06 -29.07
N GLU A 456 -23.32 1.21 -29.52
CA GLU A 456 -24.23 0.16 -30.01
C GLU A 456 -23.73 -0.61 -31.25
N GLU A 457 -22.53 -1.17 -31.21
CA GLU A 457 -22.00 -2.10 -32.19
C GLU A 457 -21.89 -3.48 -31.55
N LYS A 458 -22.91 -4.28 -31.86
CA LYS A 458 -22.97 -5.75 -31.86
C LYS A 458 -22.51 -6.49 -30.60
N SER A 459 -23.52 -7.07 -29.98
CA SER A 459 -23.58 -8.04 -28.87
C SER A 459 -22.73 -9.32 -28.98
N GLU A 460 -21.69 -9.45 -29.81
CA GLU A 460 -21.15 -10.79 -30.14
C GLU A 460 -19.82 -11.21 -29.50
N ASN A 461 -19.12 -10.38 -28.72
CA ASN A 461 -17.94 -10.87 -27.99
C ASN A 461 -17.89 -10.31 -26.57
N LEU A 462 -18.53 -11.01 -25.63
CA LEU A 462 -18.08 -11.02 -24.23
C LEU A 462 -16.62 -11.49 -24.23
N ALA A 463 -15.75 -10.87 -23.43
CA ALA A 463 -14.37 -11.32 -23.31
C ALA A 463 -14.36 -12.79 -22.88
N SER A 464 -13.97 -13.70 -23.78
CA SER A 464 -13.94 -15.13 -23.50
C SER A 464 -12.90 -15.39 -22.39
N ILE A 465 -13.36 -15.76 -21.20
CA ILE A 465 -12.48 -16.26 -20.15
C ILE A 465 -11.96 -17.61 -20.65
N ARG A 466 -10.64 -17.74 -20.83
CA ARG A 466 -10.04 -19.01 -21.23
C ARG A 466 -10.03 -19.94 -20.02
N ILE A 467 -10.81 -21.01 -20.08
CA ILE A 467 -10.89 -22.03 -19.04
C ILE A 467 -9.93 -23.17 -19.43
N CYS A 468 -9.25 -23.76 -18.46
CA CYS A 468 -8.46 -24.98 -18.64
C CYS A 468 -9.35 -26.18 -18.37
N ALA A 469 -9.50 -27.09 -19.33
CA ALA A 469 -10.20 -28.34 -19.09
C ALA A 469 -9.36 -29.27 -18.21
N LEU A 470 -10.00 -30.14 -17.44
CA LEU A 470 -9.36 -31.16 -16.62
C LEU A 470 -9.83 -32.54 -17.08
N ILE A 471 -8.89 -33.44 -17.36
CA ILE A 471 -9.16 -34.81 -17.81
C ILE A 471 -8.51 -35.78 -16.82
N ASP A 472 -9.25 -36.83 -16.45
CA ASP A 472 -8.66 -37.97 -15.75
C ASP A 472 -8.05 -38.95 -16.76
N SER A 473 -6.88 -39.53 -16.46
CA SER A 473 -6.24 -40.47 -17.40
C SER A 473 -6.86 -41.86 -17.39
N SER A 474 -8.01 -42.11 -16.77
CA SER A 474 -8.65 -43.43 -16.74
C SER A 474 -9.16 -43.86 -18.14
N GLY A 475 -8.80 -45.07 -18.59
CA GLY A 475 -9.20 -45.61 -19.92
C GLY A 475 -8.02 -46.02 -20.82
N THR A 476 -8.27 -46.32 -22.09
CA THR A 476 -7.21 -46.53 -23.10
C THR A 476 -6.68 -45.19 -23.65
N PRO A 477 -5.44 -45.10 -24.17
CA PRO A 477 -4.92 -43.87 -24.77
C PRO A 477 -5.82 -43.25 -25.85
N GLU A 478 -6.48 -44.08 -26.66
CA GLU A 478 -7.39 -43.62 -27.71
C GLU A 478 -8.70 -43.02 -27.13
N GLU A 479 -9.20 -43.55 -26.02
CA GLU A 479 -10.39 -43.01 -25.34
C GLU A 479 -10.10 -41.66 -24.69
N VAL A 480 -8.99 -41.54 -23.97
CA VAL A 480 -8.58 -40.27 -23.34
C VAL A 480 -8.28 -39.20 -24.39
N ALA A 481 -7.63 -39.59 -25.50
CA ALA A 481 -7.39 -38.69 -26.62
C ALA A 481 -8.70 -38.23 -27.29
N ARG A 482 -9.72 -39.08 -27.36
CA ARG A 482 -11.05 -38.71 -27.85
C ARG A 482 -11.72 -37.68 -26.94
N ILE A 483 -11.70 -37.89 -25.63
CA ILE A 483 -12.22 -36.91 -24.65
C ILE A 483 -11.50 -35.56 -24.80
N ALA A 484 -10.18 -35.58 -24.97
CA ALA A 484 -9.41 -34.36 -25.18
C ALA A 484 -9.79 -33.63 -26.48
N VAL A 485 -10.06 -34.37 -27.56
CA VAL A 485 -10.58 -33.80 -28.82
C VAL A 485 -11.96 -33.19 -28.60
N ASP A 486 -12.88 -33.90 -27.96
CA ASP A 486 -14.23 -33.41 -27.68
C ASP A 486 -14.19 -32.09 -26.89
N LEU A 487 -13.32 -31.98 -25.87
CA LEU A 487 -13.11 -30.73 -25.12
C LEU A 487 -12.50 -29.60 -25.96
N VAL A 488 -11.59 -29.91 -26.89
CA VAL A 488 -11.08 -28.88 -27.83
C VAL A 488 -12.19 -28.41 -28.76
N GLU A 489 -13.05 -29.32 -29.22
CA GLU A 489 -14.23 -29.00 -30.05
C GLU A 489 -15.27 -28.17 -29.26
N GLU A 490 -15.38 -28.38 -27.95
CA GLU A 490 -16.17 -27.52 -27.03
C GLU A 490 -15.54 -26.13 -26.79
N GLY A 491 -14.32 -25.88 -27.29
CA GLY A 491 -13.67 -24.57 -27.29
C GLY A 491 -12.57 -24.37 -26.25
N PHE A 492 -12.16 -25.42 -25.54
CA PHE A 492 -11.05 -25.33 -24.58
C PHE A 492 -9.69 -25.20 -25.31
N THR A 493 -8.88 -24.24 -24.87
CA THR A 493 -7.54 -23.95 -25.46
C THR A 493 -6.39 -24.46 -24.59
N ALA A 494 -6.70 -24.95 -23.39
CA ALA A 494 -5.75 -25.56 -22.47
C ALA A 494 -6.39 -26.78 -21.81
N ILE A 495 -5.60 -27.85 -21.64
CA ILE A 495 -6.03 -29.12 -21.04
C ILE A 495 -5.01 -29.54 -19.99
N LYS A 496 -5.49 -29.91 -18.80
CA LYS A 496 -4.72 -30.52 -17.72
C LYS A 496 -5.14 -31.98 -17.58
N ILE A 497 -4.19 -32.91 -17.61
CA ILE A 497 -4.44 -34.35 -17.50
C ILE A 497 -3.88 -34.87 -16.18
N LYS A 498 -4.72 -35.49 -15.34
CA LYS A 498 -4.23 -36.21 -14.15
C LYS A 498 -3.49 -37.46 -14.62
N VAL A 499 -2.25 -37.65 -14.18
CA VAL A 499 -1.41 -38.82 -14.48
C VAL A 499 -1.07 -39.55 -13.18
N ALA A 500 -0.24 -40.60 -13.24
CA ALA A 500 0.08 -41.44 -12.09
C ALA A 500 -1.13 -42.16 -11.49
N ARG A 501 -2.10 -42.49 -12.35
CA ARG A 501 -3.31 -43.25 -11.99
C ARG A 501 -3.18 -44.74 -12.36
N ARG A 502 -2.21 -45.11 -13.19
CA ARG A 502 -1.96 -46.48 -13.63
C ARG A 502 -0.73 -47.09 -12.94
N ALA A 503 -0.62 -48.41 -13.00
CA ALA A 503 0.51 -49.14 -12.41
C ALA A 503 1.83 -48.95 -13.18
N ASP A 504 1.78 -48.88 -14.53
CA ASP A 504 2.98 -48.62 -15.35
C ASP A 504 2.98 -47.18 -15.91
N PRO A 505 3.99 -46.36 -15.57
CA PRO A 505 4.15 -45.00 -16.11
C PRO A 505 4.27 -44.93 -17.64
N VAL A 506 4.61 -46.05 -18.30
CA VAL A 506 4.62 -46.13 -19.78
C VAL A 506 3.22 -46.00 -20.36
N GLU A 507 2.20 -46.54 -19.68
CA GLU A 507 0.82 -46.43 -20.13
C GLU A 507 0.31 -44.99 -19.98
N ASP A 508 0.66 -44.32 -18.89
CA ASP A 508 0.38 -42.89 -18.71
C ASP A 508 1.11 -42.03 -19.76
N ALA A 509 2.35 -42.37 -20.12
CA ALA A 509 3.06 -41.70 -21.21
C ALA A 509 2.37 -41.89 -22.55
N ALA A 510 1.92 -43.11 -22.87
CA ALA A 510 1.20 -43.41 -24.10
C ALA A 510 -0.09 -42.57 -24.24
N VAL A 511 -0.79 -42.27 -23.14
CA VAL A 511 -1.93 -41.33 -23.14
C VAL A 511 -1.49 -39.94 -23.60
N ILE A 512 -0.45 -39.38 -23.00
CA ILE A 512 0.02 -38.03 -23.34
C ILE A 512 0.45 -37.95 -24.80
N GLN A 513 1.14 -38.99 -25.29
CA GLN A 513 1.59 -39.09 -26.67
C GLN A 513 0.41 -39.12 -27.64
N GLU A 514 -0.61 -39.93 -27.38
CA GLU A 514 -1.79 -40.03 -28.26
C GLU A 514 -2.66 -38.77 -28.18
N VAL A 515 -2.87 -38.21 -26.98
CA VAL A 515 -3.59 -36.93 -26.81
C VAL A 515 -2.90 -35.84 -27.61
N ARG A 516 -1.58 -35.64 -27.42
CA ARG A 516 -0.83 -34.60 -28.13
C ARG A 516 -0.89 -34.79 -29.65
N LYS A 517 -0.84 -36.03 -30.12
CA LYS A 517 -0.98 -36.37 -31.56
C LYS A 517 -2.35 -35.96 -32.12
N LYS A 518 -3.43 -36.08 -31.34
CA LYS A 518 -4.80 -35.74 -31.78
C LYS A 518 -5.12 -34.26 -31.65
N VAL A 519 -4.77 -33.62 -30.54
CA VAL A 519 -5.13 -32.20 -30.27
C VAL A 519 -4.12 -31.20 -30.85
N GLY A 520 -2.92 -31.64 -31.22
CA GLY A 520 -1.88 -30.80 -31.80
C GLY A 520 -1.15 -29.91 -30.77
N CYS A 521 -0.13 -29.17 -31.24
CA CYS A 521 0.78 -28.38 -30.39
C CYS A 521 0.26 -26.99 -30.00
N HIS A 522 -0.86 -26.55 -30.56
CA HIS A 522 -1.48 -25.25 -30.30
C HIS A 522 -2.36 -25.24 -29.04
N ILE A 523 -2.65 -26.42 -28.48
CA ILE A 523 -3.35 -26.59 -27.21
C ILE A 523 -2.32 -26.68 -26.09
N ASP A 524 -2.44 -25.83 -25.08
CA ASP A 524 -1.58 -25.89 -23.90
C ASP A 524 -1.89 -27.17 -23.12
N LEU A 525 -0.92 -28.08 -23.02
CA LEU A 525 -1.10 -29.35 -22.33
C LEU A 525 -0.31 -29.36 -21.03
N ARG A 526 -0.98 -29.68 -19.93
CA ARG A 526 -0.44 -29.76 -18.58
C ARG A 526 -0.72 -31.15 -18.04
N VAL A 527 0.12 -31.65 -17.15
CA VAL A 527 -0.14 -32.93 -16.48
C VAL A 527 0.03 -32.78 -14.98
N ASP A 528 -0.55 -33.67 -14.20
CA ASP A 528 -0.57 -33.56 -12.73
C ASP A 528 -0.58 -34.95 -12.10
N ALA A 529 0.51 -35.28 -11.41
CA ALA A 529 0.73 -36.58 -10.80
C ALA A 529 0.35 -36.64 -9.32
N ASN A 530 0.11 -35.47 -8.70
CA ASN A 530 -0.38 -35.35 -7.32
C ASN A 530 0.48 -36.15 -6.30
N ARG A 531 1.79 -36.21 -6.54
CA ARG A 531 2.80 -36.98 -5.78
C ARG A 531 2.61 -38.50 -5.78
N ASN A 532 2.02 -39.13 -6.80
CA ASN A 532 1.72 -40.57 -6.76
C ASN A 532 2.85 -41.50 -7.26
N TRP A 533 3.81 -41.04 -8.06
CA TRP A 533 4.90 -41.88 -8.57
C TRP A 533 6.11 -41.95 -7.63
N THR A 534 6.78 -43.11 -7.59
CA THR A 534 8.17 -43.15 -7.11
C THR A 534 9.07 -42.37 -8.06
N TYR A 535 10.27 -42.05 -7.61
CA TYR A 535 11.24 -41.35 -8.43
C TYR A 535 11.52 -42.03 -9.78
N GLU A 536 11.77 -43.35 -9.76
CA GLU A 536 12.07 -44.14 -10.95
C GLU A 536 10.89 -44.18 -11.91
N GLN A 537 9.69 -44.28 -11.38
CA GLN A 537 8.45 -44.26 -12.15
C GLN A 537 8.24 -42.91 -12.84
N ALA A 538 8.39 -41.83 -12.09
CA ALA A 538 8.25 -40.47 -12.63
C ALA A 538 9.26 -40.25 -13.76
N ILE A 539 10.54 -40.60 -13.56
CA ILE A 539 11.60 -40.44 -14.56
C ILE A 539 11.31 -41.23 -15.84
N LYS A 540 10.86 -42.47 -15.70
CA LYS A 540 10.46 -43.31 -16.84
C LYS A 540 9.37 -42.62 -17.67
N PHE A 541 8.35 -42.05 -17.03
CA PHE A 541 7.34 -41.24 -17.70
C PHE A 541 7.95 -39.99 -18.36
N GLY A 542 8.77 -39.24 -17.62
CA GLY A 542 9.35 -37.98 -18.07
C GLY A 542 10.16 -38.12 -19.36
N PHE A 543 10.99 -39.16 -19.47
CA PHE A 543 11.78 -39.42 -20.68
C PHE A 543 10.93 -39.74 -21.92
N LEU A 544 9.75 -40.31 -21.74
CA LEU A 544 8.86 -40.68 -22.84
C LEU A 544 8.02 -39.50 -23.35
N VAL A 545 7.83 -38.46 -22.53
CA VAL A 545 6.95 -37.33 -22.86
C VAL A 545 7.65 -35.98 -23.00
N LYS A 546 8.96 -35.89 -22.71
CA LYS A 546 9.74 -34.64 -22.77
C LYS A 546 9.63 -33.90 -24.11
N ASP A 547 9.48 -34.62 -25.22
CA ASP A 547 9.43 -34.04 -26.56
C ASP A 547 8.00 -33.66 -27.02
N TYR A 548 6.99 -33.80 -26.14
CA TYR A 548 5.57 -33.56 -26.45
C TYR A 548 5.06 -32.18 -25.99
N ASN A 549 5.97 -31.23 -25.74
CA ASN A 549 5.69 -29.84 -25.42
C ASN A 549 4.67 -29.67 -24.28
N LEU A 550 4.92 -30.30 -23.13
CA LEU A 550 4.14 -30.07 -21.92
C LEU A 550 4.50 -28.70 -21.34
N GLN A 551 3.48 -27.93 -20.94
CA GLN A 551 3.69 -26.64 -20.29
C GLN A 551 4.27 -26.82 -18.90
N TYR A 552 3.79 -27.84 -18.16
CA TYR A 552 4.39 -28.35 -16.92
C TYR A 552 3.76 -29.69 -16.49
N ILE A 553 4.43 -30.38 -15.57
CA ILE A 553 3.90 -31.47 -14.73
C ILE A 553 3.78 -31.01 -13.27
N GLU A 554 2.61 -31.13 -12.68
CA GLU A 554 2.38 -30.80 -11.28
C GLU A 554 2.76 -31.98 -10.39
N GLU A 555 3.64 -31.72 -9.41
CA GLU A 555 3.94 -32.61 -8.27
C GLU A 555 4.25 -34.08 -8.69
N PRO A 556 5.30 -34.31 -9.51
CA PRO A 556 5.57 -35.57 -10.19
C PRO A 556 5.97 -36.75 -9.30
N VAL A 557 6.45 -36.51 -8.08
CA VAL A 557 7.10 -37.52 -7.22
C VAL A 557 6.52 -37.52 -5.81
N GLN A 558 6.53 -38.69 -5.16
CA GLN A 558 6.03 -38.90 -3.80
C GLN A 558 6.73 -38.05 -2.74
N HIS A 559 8.06 -37.95 -2.83
CA HIS A 559 8.86 -37.24 -1.84
C HIS A 559 9.28 -35.87 -2.37
N GLU A 560 9.01 -34.85 -1.57
CA GLU A 560 9.33 -33.46 -1.88
C GLU A 560 10.82 -33.27 -2.23
N SER A 561 11.71 -34.05 -1.59
CA SER A 561 13.16 -34.03 -1.81
C SER A 561 13.56 -34.45 -3.22
N ASP A 562 12.73 -35.25 -3.88
CA ASP A 562 13.04 -35.85 -5.17
C ASP A 562 12.57 -34.96 -6.33
N ILE A 563 11.82 -33.89 -6.06
CA ILE A 563 11.25 -33.00 -7.08
C ILE A 563 12.36 -32.35 -7.90
N ILE A 564 13.42 -31.86 -7.24
CA ILE A 564 14.57 -31.24 -7.92
C ILE A 564 15.27 -32.27 -8.80
N ARG A 565 15.59 -33.43 -8.23
CA ARG A 565 16.26 -34.52 -8.93
C ARG A 565 15.44 -35.00 -10.13
N TYR A 566 14.11 -34.99 -10.03
CA TYR A 566 13.23 -35.41 -11.12
C TYR A 566 13.29 -34.41 -12.27
N CYS A 567 13.24 -33.14 -11.90
CA CYS A 567 13.26 -32.03 -12.82
C CYS A 567 14.62 -31.95 -13.57
N GLU A 568 15.73 -32.23 -12.89
CA GLU A 568 17.07 -32.32 -13.49
C GLU A 568 17.20 -33.46 -14.51
N GLU A 569 16.77 -34.67 -14.12
CA GLU A 569 16.97 -35.86 -14.95
C GLU A 569 15.93 -35.98 -16.09
N SER A 570 14.69 -35.53 -15.91
CA SER A 570 13.64 -35.62 -16.94
C SER A 570 13.66 -34.50 -17.98
N GLY A 571 14.11 -33.29 -17.60
CA GLY A 571 14.05 -32.12 -18.47
C GLY A 571 12.65 -31.49 -18.60
N LEU A 572 11.68 -31.88 -17.76
CA LEU A 572 10.30 -31.38 -17.80
C LEU A 572 10.06 -30.27 -16.77
N PRO A 573 9.29 -29.22 -17.12
CA PRO A 573 8.91 -28.19 -16.15
C PRO A 573 7.98 -28.74 -15.07
N VAL A 574 8.24 -28.45 -13.79
CA VAL A 574 7.46 -28.97 -12.65
C VAL A 574 6.70 -27.85 -11.94
N ALA A 575 5.38 -27.94 -11.75
CA ALA A 575 4.62 -27.03 -10.89
C ALA A 575 4.48 -27.58 -9.47
N LEU A 576 4.51 -26.71 -8.46
CA LEU A 576 4.31 -27.05 -7.04
C LEU A 576 2.89 -26.68 -6.61
N ASP A 577 2.21 -27.58 -5.90
CA ASP A 577 0.86 -27.40 -5.35
C ASP A 577 0.82 -27.91 -3.90
N GLU A 578 0.74 -29.24 -3.66
CA GLU A 578 0.66 -29.81 -2.29
C GLU A 578 1.89 -29.52 -1.43
N THR A 579 3.03 -29.26 -2.08
CA THR A 579 4.23 -28.76 -1.42
C THR A 579 3.95 -27.46 -0.68
N ILE A 580 3.22 -26.53 -1.29
CA ILE A 580 3.02 -25.18 -0.78
C ILE A 580 1.90 -25.14 0.26
N ASP A 581 0.80 -25.88 0.03
CA ASP A 581 -0.40 -25.80 0.87
C ASP A 581 -0.25 -26.44 2.27
N ASN A 582 0.62 -27.44 2.44
CA ASN A 582 0.79 -28.14 3.72
C ASN A 582 1.86 -27.51 4.65
N CYS A 583 2.24 -26.25 4.44
CA CYS A 583 3.32 -25.59 5.18
C CYS A 583 2.81 -24.83 6.43
N PRO A 584 3.23 -25.19 7.66
CA PRO A 584 2.84 -24.48 8.89
C PRO A 584 3.54 -23.12 9.09
N GLU A 585 4.51 -22.76 8.24
CA GLU A 585 5.23 -21.48 8.23
C GLU A 585 5.03 -20.71 6.91
N ASN A 586 5.46 -19.45 6.87
CA ASN A 586 5.47 -18.59 5.68
C ASN A 586 5.88 -19.38 4.41
N PRO A 587 5.00 -19.54 3.41
CA PRO A 587 5.24 -20.31 2.18
C PRO A 587 6.54 -19.92 1.44
N LEU A 588 7.00 -18.67 1.64
CA LEU A 588 8.25 -18.16 1.07
C LEU A 588 9.50 -18.90 1.58
N ASN A 589 9.51 -19.41 2.82
CA ASN A 589 10.62 -20.19 3.39
C ASN A 589 10.69 -21.58 2.78
N LEU A 590 9.54 -22.24 2.57
CA LEU A 590 9.48 -23.55 1.96
C LEU A 590 9.89 -23.51 0.48
N LEU A 591 9.43 -22.49 -0.25
CA LEU A 591 9.83 -22.28 -1.63
C LEU A 591 11.36 -22.24 -1.77
N VAL A 592 12.14 -21.84 -0.74
CA VAL A 592 13.63 -21.76 -0.79
C VAL A 592 14.26 -23.10 -1.14
N LYS A 593 13.64 -24.22 -0.74
CA LYS A 593 14.09 -25.56 -1.10
C LYS A 593 13.98 -25.84 -2.61
N TYR A 594 13.02 -25.25 -3.33
CA TYR A 594 12.66 -25.62 -4.70
C TYR A 594 13.17 -24.63 -5.76
N ASN A 595 14.47 -24.37 -5.75
CA ASN A 595 15.06 -23.35 -6.63
C ASN A 595 15.55 -23.87 -7.98
N HIS A 596 15.03 -25.01 -8.43
CA HIS A 596 15.43 -25.60 -9.69
C HIS A 596 14.77 -24.86 -10.86
N HIS A 597 15.54 -24.43 -11.86
CA HIS A 597 15.12 -23.62 -13.02
C HIS A 597 13.95 -24.16 -13.87
N GLN A 598 13.71 -25.47 -13.80
CA GLN A 598 12.57 -26.12 -14.44
C GLN A 598 11.42 -26.37 -13.44
N ILE A 599 11.62 -26.22 -12.12
CA ILE A 599 10.51 -26.09 -11.16
C ILE A 599 9.94 -24.68 -11.29
N VAL A 600 8.72 -24.61 -11.78
CA VAL A 600 7.99 -23.41 -12.09
C VAL A 600 7.28 -22.90 -10.83
N ALA A 601 7.97 -22.08 -10.04
CA ALA A 601 7.36 -20.83 -9.59
C ALA A 601 7.83 -19.75 -10.56
N LEU A 602 6.92 -19.18 -11.37
CA LEU A 602 7.32 -18.20 -12.38
C LEU A 602 7.91 -16.93 -11.72
N GLY A 603 9.25 -16.85 -11.61
CA GLY A 603 9.94 -15.61 -11.27
C GLY A 603 11.46 -15.74 -11.01
N SER A 604 12.26 -14.84 -11.58
CA SER A 604 13.66 -14.54 -11.21
C SER A 604 13.83 -14.39 -9.70
N THR A 605 14.97 -14.83 -9.15
CA THR A 605 15.31 -14.64 -7.73
C THR A 605 15.96 -13.29 -7.50
N ILE A 606 15.41 -12.51 -6.56
CA ILE A 606 15.94 -11.20 -6.13
C ILE A 606 16.37 -11.30 -4.67
N LEU A 607 17.63 -10.96 -4.38
CA LEU A 607 18.17 -10.89 -3.02
C LEU A 607 18.36 -9.42 -2.58
N PHE A 608 17.72 -9.06 -1.47
CA PHE A 608 17.69 -7.71 -0.91
C PHE A 608 18.67 -7.57 0.27
N LEU A 609 19.57 -6.57 0.19
CA LEU A 609 20.62 -6.30 1.17
C LEU A 609 20.43 -4.91 1.80
N HIS A 610 20.14 -4.89 3.11
CA HIS A 610 19.90 -3.64 3.85
C HIS A 610 21.20 -2.85 4.15
N GLY A 611 21.03 -1.61 4.60
CA GLY A 611 22.12 -0.72 5.03
C GLY A 611 22.54 -0.95 6.48
N PHE A 612 23.60 -0.26 6.95
CA PHE A 612 24.01 -0.31 8.36
C PHE A 612 22.87 0.19 9.28
N LEU A 613 22.60 -0.53 10.37
CA LEU A 613 21.45 -0.45 11.29
C LEU A 613 20.09 -0.93 10.74
N GLY A 614 19.99 -1.27 9.46
CA GLY A 614 18.76 -1.85 8.89
C GLY A 614 18.56 -3.32 9.30
N THR A 615 17.41 -3.87 8.90
CA THR A 615 17.06 -5.29 9.03
C THR A 615 16.42 -5.79 7.72
N ASN A 616 16.23 -7.10 7.60
CA ASN A 616 15.53 -7.71 6.48
C ASN A 616 14.09 -7.17 6.28
N GLU A 617 13.43 -6.76 7.37
CA GLU A 617 12.06 -6.24 7.37
C GLU A 617 11.90 -4.93 6.59
N GLU A 618 12.98 -4.16 6.41
CA GLU A 618 12.96 -2.91 5.63
C GLU A 618 12.54 -3.14 4.18
N TRP A 619 12.72 -4.36 3.67
CA TRP A 619 12.38 -4.75 2.31
C TRP A 619 10.99 -5.36 2.17
N VAL A 620 10.34 -5.78 3.27
CA VAL A 620 9.05 -6.50 3.22
C VAL A 620 7.98 -5.75 2.41
N PRO A 621 7.78 -4.43 2.54
CA PRO A 621 6.80 -3.71 1.72
C PRO A 621 7.13 -3.76 0.21
N ILE A 622 8.41 -3.68 -0.15
CA ILE A 622 8.87 -3.74 -1.54
C ILE A 622 8.76 -5.16 -2.08
N MET A 623 9.17 -6.16 -1.29
CA MET A 623 9.10 -7.58 -1.63
C MET A 623 7.66 -8.04 -1.81
N HIS A 624 6.75 -7.66 -0.92
CA HIS A 624 5.32 -7.97 -1.05
C HIS A 624 4.72 -7.40 -2.34
N ALA A 625 5.15 -6.21 -2.75
CA ALA A 625 4.66 -5.57 -3.97
C ALA A 625 5.17 -6.25 -5.27
N ILE A 626 6.26 -7.03 -5.22
CA ILE A 626 6.88 -7.65 -6.40
C ILE A 626 6.93 -9.19 -6.34
N SER A 627 6.50 -9.80 -5.25
CA SER A 627 6.53 -11.26 -5.02
C SER A 627 5.74 -12.04 -6.07
N GLY A 628 4.70 -11.44 -6.65
CA GLY A 628 3.94 -12.01 -7.77
C GLY A 628 4.69 -12.02 -9.13
N SER A 629 5.91 -11.48 -9.19
CA SER A 629 6.71 -11.43 -10.43
C SER A 629 8.11 -12.01 -10.27
N ALA A 630 8.58 -12.20 -9.04
CA ALA A 630 9.94 -12.63 -8.73
C ALA A 630 9.99 -13.25 -7.33
N ARG A 631 10.81 -14.29 -7.17
CA ARG A 631 11.10 -14.86 -5.87
C ARG A 631 11.97 -13.87 -5.08
N CYS A 632 11.47 -13.35 -3.96
CA CYS A 632 12.16 -12.31 -3.19
C CYS A 632 12.74 -12.87 -1.89
N ILE A 633 14.00 -12.57 -1.61
CA ILE A 633 14.71 -12.96 -0.38
C ILE A 633 15.30 -11.70 0.25
N SER A 634 15.09 -11.47 1.53
CA SER A 634 15.84 -10.48 2.31
C SER A 634 16.55 -11.15 3.48
N VAL A 635 17.70 -10.64 3.87
CA VAL A 635 18.54 -11.24 4.92
C VAL A 635 18.99 -10.19 5.92
N ASP A 636 19.11 -10.59 7.18
CA ASP A 636 19.79 -9.80 8.19
C ASP A 636 21.31 -9.99 8.00
N LEU A 637 22.01 -8.93 7.62
CA LEU A 637 23.46 -8.93 7.48
C LEU A 637 24.12 -9.16 8.84
N PRO A 638 25.32 -9.77 8.91
CA PRO A 638 25.97 -10.07 10.18
C PRO A 638 26.05 -8.87 11.12
N GLY A 639 25.78 -9.11 12.40
CA GLY A 639 25.71 -8.11 13.47
C GLY A 639 24.45 -7.26 13.48
N HIS A 640 23.44 -7.57 12.66
CA HIS A 640 22.16 -6.85 12.59
C HIS A 640 20.99 -7.82 12.81
N GLY A 641 19.88 -7.31 13.33
CA GLY A 641 18.64 -8.07 13.51
C GLY A 641 18.89 -9.36 14.27
N ALA A 642 18.46 -10.49 13.71
CA ALA A 642 18.64 -11.81 14.33
C ALA A 642 20.05 -12.42 14.10
N THR A 643 20.86 -11.88 13.19
CA THR A 643 22.15 -12.47 12.79
C THR A 643 23.31 -12.00 13.68
N LYS A 644 23.54 -12.70 14.80
CA LYS A 644 24.60 -12.36 15.78
C LYS A 644 26.00 -12.83 15.36
N ILE A 645 27.03 -12.08 15.75
CA ILE A 645 28.43 -12.46 15.52
C ILE A 645 28.98 -13.13 16.78
N LYS A 646 29.19 -14.44 16.75
CA LYS A 646 29.79 -15.18 17.89
C LYS A 646 31.28 -14.83 18.07
N ASN A 647 31.69 -14.54 19.30
CA ASN A 647 33.10 -14.45 19.68
C ASN A 647 33.60 -15.86 20.01
N CYS A 648 34.50 -16.40 19.19
CA CYS A 648 35.21 -17.63 19.54
C CYS A 648 36.39 -17.29 20.48
N GLY A 649 36.25 -17.61 21.76
CA GLY A 649 37.34 -17.90 22.71
C GLY A 649 38.08 -16.72 23.34
N ASP A 650 38.57 -16.94 24.57
CA ASP A 650 39.30 -16.04 25.48
C ASP A 650 40.67 -15.53 24.98
N ASP A 651 40.96 -15.62 23.68
CA ASP A 651 42.21 -15.12 23.14
C ASP A 651 42.10 -13.63 22.83
N LYS A 652 42.40 -12.79 23.84
CA LYS A 652 42.48 -11.32 23.71
C LYS A 652 43.47 -10.87 22.63
N SER A 653 44.28 -11.76 22.05
CA SER A 653 45.17 -11.49 20.91
C SER A 653 44.52 -11.69 19.54
N ALA A 654 43.41 -12.43 19.44
CA ALA A 654 42.65 -12.66 18.20
C ALA A 654 41.55 -11.62 17.94
N LEU A 655 41.48 -10.55 18.76
CA LEU A 655 40.53 -9.42 18.70
C LEU A 655 40.66 -8.53 17.43
N ARG A 656 41.24 -9.08 16.35
CA ARG A 656 41.61 -8.43 15.10
C ARG A 656 41.26 -9.23 13.84
N SER A 657 40.49 -10.32 13.90
CA SER A 657 39.90 -10.89 12.66
C SER A 657 38.79 -9.95 12.18
N LEU A 658 39.22 -8.95 11.41
CA LEU A 658 38.40 -7.86 10.90
C LEU A 658 37.39 -8.43 9.92
N LEU A 659 36.09 -8.32 10.24
CA LEU A 659 35.05 -8.45 9.22
C LEU A 659 35.39 -7.53 8.04
N SER A 660 35.22 -8.01 6.82
CA SER A 660 35.51 -7.25 5.60
C SER A 660 34.39 -7.45 4.57
N ILE A 661 34.37 -6.64 3.51
CA ILE A 661 33.33 -6.76 2.49
C ILE A 661 33.43 -8.09 1.74
N GLU A 662 34.66 -8.59 1.57
CA GLU A 662 35.00 -9.85 0.93
C GLU A 662 34.45 -11.03 1.74
N ILE A 663 34.69 -11.03 3.05
CA ILE A 663 34.16 -12.09 3.94
C ILE A 663 32.62 -12.11 3.90
N ILE A 664 31.97 -10.94 3.95
CA ILE A 664 30.51 -10.86 3.87
C ILE A 664 29.99 -11.31 2.49
N ALA A 665 30.68 -10.92 1.42
CA ALA A 665 30.33 -11.31 0.06
C ALA A 665 30.50 -12.82 -0.15
N ASP A 666 31.55 -13.44 0.40
CA ASP A 666 31.75 -14.89 0.37
C ASP A 666 30.66 -15.64 1.16
N LEU A 667 30.22 -15.09 2.30
CA LEU A 667 29.11 -15.65 3.07
C LEU A 667 27.79 -15.55 2.29
N LEU A 668 27.53 -14.41 1.64
CA LEU A 668 26.34 -14.23 0.80
C LEU A 668 26.41 -15.07 -0.46
N LEU A 669 27.59 -15.29 -1.05
CA LEU A 669 27.78 -16.19 -2.18
C LEU A 669 27.41 -17.62 -1.77
N LYS A 670 27.93 -18.10 -0.64
CA LYS A 670 27.56 -19.41 -0.09
C LYS A 670 26.06 -19.51 0.19
N LEU A 671 25.45 -18.43 0.70
CA LEU A 671 24.00 -18.38 0.90
C LEU A 671 23.25 -18.45 -0.43
N ILE A 672 23.67 -17.70 -1.45
CA ILE A 672 23.07 -17.73 -2.79
C ILE A 672 23.19 -19.13 -3.37
N GLU A 673 24.37 -19.75 -3.32
CA GLU A 673 24.62 -21.11 -3.80
C GLU A 673 23.78 -22.16 -3.06
N HIS A 674 23.49 -21.92 -1.78
CA HIS A 674 22.63 -22.79 -0.99
C HIS A 674 21.15 -22.60 -1.30
N VAL A 675 20.74 -21.37 -1.65
CA VAL A 675 19.35 -21.02 -1.89
C VAL A 675 18.96 -21.26 -3.35
N THR A 676 19.85 -21.00 -4.33
CA THR A 676 19.58 -21.16 -5.76
C THR A 676 20.78 -21.65 -6.58
N PRO A 677 20.58 -22.56 -7.55
CA PRO A 677 21.59 -22.86 -8.55
C PRO A 677 21.72 -21.74 -9.60
N ASP A 678 20.63 -20.99 -9.84
CA ASP A 678 20.53 -19.93 -10.85
C ASP A 678 21.23 -18.63 -10.43
N LYS A 679 21.47 -17.76 -11.42
CA LYS A 679 21.94 -16.40 -11.14
C LYS A 679 20.85 -15.59 -10.43
N VAL A 680 21.24 -14.75 -9.47
CA VAL A 680 20.32 -13.85 -8.74
C VAL A 680 20.48 -12.39 -9.15
N THR A 681 19.38 -11.64 -9.08
CA THR A 681 19.44 -10.18 -9.11
C THR A 681 19.67 -9.66 -7.69
N LEU A 682 20.67 -8.82 -7.48
CA LEU A 682 20.89 -8.17 -6.16
C LEU A 682 20.22 -6.81 -6.10
N VAL A 683 19.58 -6.48 -4.98
CA VAL A 683 19.11 -5.12 -4.67
C VAL A 683 19.74 -4.71 -3.35
N GLY A 684 20.66 -3.77 -3.40
CA GLY A 684 21.40 -3.33 -2.21
C GLY A 684 21.18 -1.87 -1.89
N TYR A 685 21.08 -1.54 -0.60
CA TYR A 685 21.06 -0.16 -0.11
C TYR A 685 22.30 0.18 0.73
N SER A 686 22.96 1.31 0.43
CA SER A 686 24.09 1.87 1.19
C SER A 686 25.21 0.85 1.47
N MET A 687 25.30 0.28 2.68
CA MET A 687 26.23 -0.82 2.98
C MET A 687 25.93 -2.05 2.12
N GLY A 688 24.68 -2.48 2.05
CA GLY A 688 24.22 -3.56 1.18
C GLY A 688 24.45 -3.25 -0.31
N ALA A 689 24.39 -1.98 -0.72
CA ALA A 689 24.70 -1.57 -2.09
C ALA A 689 26.19 -1.76 -2.44
N ARG A 690 27.10 -1.50 -1.49
CA ARG A 690 28.55 -1.74 -1.68
C ARG A 690 28.83 -3.23 -1.80
N ILE A 691 28.17 -4.04 -0.98
CA ILE A 691 28.29 -5.50 -1.01
C ILE A 691 27.73 -6.02 -2.35
N ALA A 692 26.53 -5.61 -2.74
CA ALA A 692 25.91 -5.96 -4.01
C ALA A 692 26.80 -5.59 -5.21
N LEU A 693 27.42 -4.41 -5.18
CA LEU A 693 28.34 -3.97 -6.22
C LEU A 693 29.62 -4.82 -6.27
N TYR A 694 30.22 -5.09 -5.11
CA TYR A 694 31.38 -5.99 -5.04
C TYR A 694 31.04 -7.36 -5.62
N MET A 695 29.88 -7.92 -5.27
CA MET A 695 29.45 -9.22 -5.76
C MET A 695 29.15 -9.21 -7.26
N ALA A 696 28.50 -8.17 -7.78
CA ALA A 696 28.25 -8.05 -9.22
C ALA A 696 29.54 -7.99 -10.05
N LEU A 697 30.61 -7.41 -9.50
CA LEU A 697 31.90 -7.28 -10.17
C LEU A 697 32.80 -8.52 -10.02
N LYS A 698 32.76 -9.18 -8.87
CA LYS A 698 33.67 -10.31 -8.57
C LYS A 698 33.03 -11.69 -8.78
N PHE A 699 31.70 -11.77 -8.80
CA PHE A 699 30.93 -13.01 -8.91
C PHE A 699 29.90 -12.95 -10.05
N SER A 700 30.30 -12.47 -11.23
CA SER A 700 29.43 -12.34 -12.42
C SER A 700 28.79 -13.65 -12.89
N ASP A 701 29.34 -14.79 -12.46
CA ASP A 701 28.83 -16.12 -12.77
C ASP A 701 27.60 -16.48 -11.92
N LYS A 702 27.39 -15.79 -10.79
CA LYS A 702 26.24 -15.97 -9.90
C LYS A 702 25.30 -14.77 -9.82
N ILE A 703 25.73 -13.61 -10.29
CA ILE A 703 24.89 -12.40 -10.30
C ILE A 703 24.44 -12.09 -11.74
N GLU A 704 23.12 -12.07 -11.99
CA GLU A 704 22.55 -11.75 -13.31
C GLU A 704 22.34 -10.25 -13.52
N GLY A 705 22.21 -9.49 -12.43
CA GLY A 705 22.00 -8.05 -12.44
C GLY A 705 22.11 -7.49 -11.04
N ALA A 706 22.41 -6.20 -10.89
CA ALA A 706 22.37 -5.57 -9.58
C ALA A 706 21.80 -4.15 -9.61
N VAL A 707 20.89 -3.88 -8.66
CA VAL A 707 20.31 -2.57 -8.37
C VAL A 707 21.04 -1.97 -7.18
N ILE A 708 21.79 -0.91 -7.43
CA ILE A 708 22.70 -0.28 -6.47
C ILE A 708 22.07 1.02 -5.97
N LEU A 709 21.39 0.97 -4.82
CA LEU A 709 20.74 2.14 -4.20
C LEU A 709 21.73 2.89 -3.31
N SER A 710 22.16 4.07 -3.74
CA SER A 710 23.08 4.94 -2.99
C SER A 710 24.37 4.23 -2.54
N GLY A 711 24.94 3.41 -3.43
CA GLY A 711 26.17 2.65 -3.21
C GLY A 711 27.44 3.37 -3.67
N SER A 712 28.60 2.78 -3.39
CA SER A 712 29.89 3.31 -3.87
C SER A 712 30.94 2.20 -4.07
N PRO A 713 31.81 2.30 -5.07
CA PRO A 713 32.92 1.36 -5.29
C PRO A 713 34.06 1.50 -4.26
N GLY A 714 33.99 2.45 -3.33
CA GLY A 714 35.02 2.67 -2.31
C GLY A 714 35.82 3.96 -2.55
N LEU A 715 36.81 4.21 -1.70
CA LEU A 715 37.69 5.38 -1.79
C LEU A 715 38.99 5.02 -2.50
N GLU A 716 39.42 5.83 -3.48
CA GLU A 716 40.69 5.64 -4.22
C GLU A 716 41.88 6.12 -3.40
N ASP A 717 41.77 7.31 -2.81
CA ASP A 717 42.86 7.98 -2.11
C ASP A 717 43.22 7.30 -0.78
N ALA A 718 44.50 6.93 -0.63
CA ALA A 718 45.01 6.20 0.54
C ALA A 718 44.89 7.01 1.84
N VAL A 719 45.02 8.35 1.76
CA VAL A 719 44.90 9.25 2.93
C VAL A 719 43.44 9.33 3.37
N ALA A 720 42.51 9.55 2.46
CA ALA A 720 41.06 9.56 2.71
C ALA A 720 40.59 8.23 3.30
N ARG A 721 41.14 7.10 2.83
CA ARG A 721 40.90 5.77 3.43
C ARG A 721 41.39 5.69 4.87
N LYS A 722 42.61 6.17 5.17
CA LYS A 722 43.15 6.20 6.54
C LYS A 722 42.26 7.05 7.47
N ILE A 723 41.86 8.24 7.02
CA ILE A 723 40.95 9.14 7.77
C ILE A 723 39.59 8.47 7.99
N ARG A 724 39.03 7.84 6.95
CA ARG A 724 37.71 7.20 7.04
C ARG A 724 37.71 6.03 8.01
N ARG A 725 38.76 5.20 8.00
CA ARG A 725 38.96 4.10 8.97
C ARG A 725 38.95 4.60 10.40
N ALA A 726 39.78 5.62 10.70
CA ALA A 726 39.86 6.18 12.04
C ALA A 726 38.51 6.73 12.53
N LYS A 727 37.74 7.40 11.65
CA LYS A 727 36.40 7.92 11.98
C LYS A 727 35.40 6.80 12.26
N ASP A 728 35.35 5.77 11.42
CA ASP A 728 34.40 4.66 11.60
C ASP A 728 34.79 3.80 12.83
N ASP A 729 36.08 3.65 13.13
CA ASP A 729 36.55 2.97 14.36
C ASP A 729 36.17 3.73 15.63
N SER A 730 36.28 5.06 15.60
CA SER A 730 35.83 5.89 16.71
C SER A 730 34.34 5.75 16.96
N LYS A 731 33.55 5.69 15.87
CA LYS A 731 32.10 5.49 15.92
C LYS A 731 31.73 4.10 16.43
N ALA A 732 32.43 3.07 15.96
CA ALA A 732 32.27 1.70 16.44
C ALA A 732 32.52 1.59 17.95
N ARG A 733 33.62 2.19 18.44
CA ARG A 733 33.89 2.25 19.89
C ARG A 733 32.76 2.94 20.65
N SER A 734 32.20 4.03 20.11
CA SER A 734 31.11 4.75 20.76
C SER A 734 29.84 3.92 20.94
N ILE A 735 29.52 3.00 20.01
CA ILE A 735 28.37 2.08 20.15
C ILE A 735 28.54 1.22 21.41
N VAL A 736 29.74 0.69 21.61
CA VAL A 736 30.07 -0.20 22.73
C VAL A 736 30.15 0.58 24.05
N THR A 737 30.77 1.77 24.05
CA THR A 737 31.03 2.52 25.29
C THR A 737 29.84 3.33 25.78
N HIS A 738 29.01 3.87 24.89
CA HIS A 738 27.92 4.78 25.24
C HIS A 738 26.52 4.26 24.89
N GLY A 739 26.45 3.04 24.34
CA GLY A 739 25.19 2.40 23.94
C GLY A 739 24.64 2.88 22.60
N LEU A 740 23.67 2.12 22.09
CA LEU A 740 23.08 2.34 20.76
C LEU A 740 22.28 3.65 20.70
N GLN A 741 21.56 4.02 21.75
CA GLN A 741 20.70 5.21 21.73
C GLN A 741 21.49 6.50 21.50
N LEU A 742 22.60 6.71 22.21
CA LEU A 742 23.45 7.89 22.01
C LEU A 742 24.12 7.87 20.63
N PHE A 743 24.49 6.67 20.16
CA PHE A 743 25.01 6.49 18.82
C PHE A 743 23.99 6.89 17.75
N LEU A 744 22.73 6.45 17.86
CA LEU A 744 21.65 6.78 16.92
C LEU A 744 21.45 8.31 16.83
N ASN A 745 21.40 9.00 17.97
CA ASN A 745 21.29 10.47 18.03
C ASN A 745 22.39 11.15 17.22
N THR A 746 23.64 10.71 17.40
CA THR A 746 24.80 11.25 16.68
C THR A 746 24.83 10.83 15.20
N TRP A 747 24.47 9.58 14.92
CA TRP A 747 24.50 8.97 13.59
C TRP A 747 23.50 9.63 12.65
N TYR A 748 22.28 9.88 13.12
CA TYR A 748 21.24 10.55 12.33
C TYR A 748 21.44 12.06 12.23
N SER A 749 22.22 12.67 13.12
CA SER A 749 22.59 14.09 13.03
C SER A 749 23.50 14.42 11.83
N GLY A 750 24.07 13.41 11.15
CA GLY A 750 24.97 13.60 10.01
C GLY A 750 24.28 14.01 8.69
N GLY A 751 24.98 14.78 7.85
CA GLY A 751 24.43 15.37 6.62
C GLY A 751 23.85 14.40 5.58
N LEU A 752 24.38 13.17 5.47
CA LEU A 752 23.84 12.14 4.56
C LEU A 752 22.40 11.71 4.88
N ARG A 753 21.95 11.94 6.11
CA ARG A 753 20.61 11.55 6.58
C ARG A 753 19.69 12.76 6.73
N LYS A 754 20.09 13.91 6.20
CA LYS A 754 19.29 15.15 6.25
C LYS A 754 17.90 14.93 5.65
N SER A 755 17.82 14.32 4.46
CA SER A 755 16.55 14.02 3.79
C SER A 755 15.73 12.95 4.52
N LEU A 756 16.37 11.87 5.00
CA LEU A 756 15.69 10.84 5.78
C LEU A 756 15.15 11.36 7.12
N ARG A 757 15.81 12.34 7.76
CA ARG A 757 15.33 12.97 9.01
C ARG A 757 14.05 13.76 8.83
N SER A 758 13.81 14.31 7.63
CA SER A 758 12.55 14.96 7.28
C SER A 758 11.46 13.98 6.85
N HIS A 759 11.72 12.67 6.90
CA HIS A 759 10.73 11.67 6.52
C HIS A 759 9.63 11.52 7.60
N PRO A 760 8.34 11.44 7.22
CA PRO A 760 7.20 11.22 8.12
C PRO A 760 7.34 10.07 9.14
N TYR A 761 7.85 8.92 8.69
CA TYR A 761 8.14 7.75 9.55
C TYR A 761 9.52 7.74 10.14
N PHE A 762 10.26 8.86 10.13
CA PHE A 762 11.65 8.86 10.59
C PHE A 762 11.77 8.24 12.00
N ASN A 763 10.89 8.60 12.93
CA ASN A 763 10.87 8.03 14.28
C ASN A 763 10.59 6.52 14.27
N HIS A 764 9.61 6.03 13.50
CA HIS A 764 9.35 4.59 13.36
C HIS A 764 10.53 3.83 12.72
N ILE A 765 11.19 4.44 11.73
CA ILE A 765 12.40 3.89 11.10
C ILE A 765 13.54 3.81 12.11
N VAL A 766 13.75 4.86 12.92
CA VAL A 766 14.78 4.87 13.96
C VAL A 766 14.47 3.84 15.06
N VAL A 767 13.21 3.72 15.49
CA VAL A 767 12.77 2.70 16.45
C VAL A 767 13.04 1.30 15.91
N ARG A 768 12.65 0.99 14.67
CA ARG A 768 12.98 -0.29 14.03
C ARG A 768 14.49 -0.52 13.92
N ARG A 769 15.27 0.52 13.64
CA ARG A 769 16.74 0.45 13.60
C ARG A 769 17.41 0.49 14.97
N SER A 770 16.64 0.55 16.06
CA SER A 770 17.13 0.51 17.44
C SER A 770 17.05 -0.89 18.06
N VAL A 771 16.40 -1.85 17.39
CA VAL A 771 16.12 -3.20 17.92
C VAL A 771 17.30 -4.18 17.79
N HIS A 772 18.53 -3.70 18.02
CA HIS A 772 19.73 -4.54 17.95
C HIS A 772 20.29 -4.80 19.35
N ASP A 773 20.40 -6.07 19.73
CA ASP A 773 20.93 -6.49 21.03
C ASP A 773 22.44 -6.83 20.99
N ASP A 774 22.99 -7.18 19.81
CA ASP A 774 24.42 -7.44 19.59
C ASP A 774 25.22 -6.15 19.26
N LEU A 775 25.40 -5.29 20.26
CA LEU A 775 26.13 -4.02 20.10
C LEU A 775 27.60 -4.22 19.71
N GLN A 776 28.22 -5.33 20.14
CA GLN A 776 29.58 -5.69 19.77
C GLN A 776 29.66 -6.08 18.30
N GLY A 777 28.71 -6.88 17.81
CA GLY A 777 28.56 -7.22 16.40
C GLY A 777 28.36 -5.99 15.53
N LEU A 778 27.45 -5.08 15.90
CA LEU A 778 27.25 -3.82 15.20
C LEU A 778 28.53 -2.98 15.11
N ALA A 779 29.27 -2.84 16.21
CA ALA A 779 30.54 -2.12 16.23
C ALA A 779 31.60 -2.76 15.33
N ARG A 780 31.71 -4.10 15.37
CA ARG A 780 32.64 -4.86 14.51
C ARG A 780 32.33 -4.66 13.04
N VAL A 781 31.05 -4.67 12.65
CA VAL A 781 30.63 -4.47 11.26
C VAL A 781 30.87 -3.03 10.80
N LEU A 782 30.56 -2.04 11.64
CA LEU A 782 30.82 -0.63 11.31
C LEU A 782 32.31 -0.36 11.05
N SER A 783 33.18 -0.91 11.89
CA SER A 783 34.62 -0.80 11.72
C SER A 783 35.09 -1.62 10.52
N GLY A 784 34.74 -2.90 10.47
CA GLY A 784 35.20 -3.86 9.48
C GLY A 784 34.81 -3.50 8.05
N LEU A 785 33.54 -3.19 7.82
CA LEU A 785 33.00 -2.81 6.51
C LEU A 785 33.15 -1.30 6.22
N SER A 786 34.01 -0.58 6.96
CA SER A 786 34.31 0.82 6.69
C SER A 786 34.71 1.02 5.22
N PRO A 787 34.18 2.04 4.52
CA PRO A 787 34.63 2.40 3.17
C PRO A 787 36.14 2.71 3.08
N GLY A 788 36.80 2.99 4.22
CA GLY A 788 38.25 3.13 4.26
C GLY A 788 39.02 1.80 4.27
N ARG A 789 38.37 0.69 4.69
CA ARG A 789 38.90 -0.67 4.61
C ARG A 789 38.53 -1.37 3.29
N GLN A 790 37.35 -1.09 2.74
CA GLN A 790 36.91 -1.61 1.45
C GLN A 790 37.96 -1.37 0.35
N PRO A 791 38.29 -2.38 -0.48
CA PRO A 791 39.05 -2.18 -1.71
C PRO A 791 38.37 -1.18 -2.66
N SER A 792 39.18 -0.53 -3.47
CA SER A 792 38.70 0.40 -4.50
C SER A 792 38.23 -0.41 -5.71
N LEU A 793 36.94 -0.35 -6.05
CA LEU A 793 36.35 -1.08 -7.18
C LEU A 793 36.22 -0.22 -8.45
N TRP A 794 36.86 0.95 -8.50
CA TRP A 794 36.76 1.87 -9.64
C TRP A 794 37.34 1.30 -10.93
N GLU A 795 38.49 0.60 -10.86
CA GLU A 795 39.05 -0.10 -12.02
C GLU A 795 38.21 -1.33 -12.40
N ASP A 796 37.63 -2.02 -11.42
CA ASP A 796 36.76 -3.17 -11.68
C ASP A 796 35.49 -2.79 -12.46
N LEU A 797 34.94 -1.60 -12.22
CA LEU A 797 33.75 -1.09 -12.92
C LEU A 797 33.94 -1.03 -14.45
N LYS A 798 35.15 -0.70 -14.93
CA LYS A 798 35.48 -0.64 -16.37
C LYS A 798 35.31 -1.98 -17.08
N HIS A 799 35.37 -3.07 -16.32
CA HIS A 799 35.27 -4.44 -16.78
C HIS A 799 34.00 -5.13 -16.29
N CYS A 800 32.97 -4.36 -15.90
CA CYS A 800 31.70 -4.92 -15.43
C CYS A 800 31.02 -5.72 -16.55
N LYS A 801 30.68 -6.99 -16.24
CA LYS A 801 30.03 -7.92 -17.18
C LYS A 801 28.55 -8.16 -16.86
N VAL A 802 28.03 -7.46 -15.86
CA VAL A 802 26.69 -7.67 -15.31
C VAL A 802 25.92 -6.36 -15.44
N PRO A 803 24.68 -6.38 -15.95
CA PRO A 803 23.85 -5.18 -15.97
C PRO A 803 23.71 -4.57 -14.58
N LEU A 804 23.93 -3.26 -14.49
CA LEU A 804 23.80 -2.48 -13.26
C LEU A 804 22.73 -1.41 -13.44
N MET A 805 21.82 -1.34 -12.48
CA MET A 805 20.92 -0.21 -12.29
C MET A 805 21.44 0.62 -11.11
N LEU A 806 22.04 1.78 -11.40
CA LEU A 806 22.54 2.71 -10.41
C LEU A 806 21.43 3.69 -10.04
N VAL A 807 20.99 3.66 -8.78
CA VAL A 807 19.89 4.50 -8.30
C VAL A 807 20.40 5.42 -7.20
N VAL A 808 20.09 6.71 -7.32
CA VAL A 808 20.47 7.71 -6.31
C VAL A 808 19.34 8.71 -6.12
N GLY A 809 19.16 9.19 -4.89
CA GLY A 809 18.22 10.27 -4.61
C GLY A 809 18.76 11.61 -5.11
N GLU A 810 17.86 12.44 -5.65
CA GLU A 810 18.16 13.79 -6.14
C GLU A 810 18.86 14.69 -5.11
N ASN A 811 18.57 14.48 -3.82
CA ASN A 811 19.10 15.29 -2.71
C ASN A 811 20.42 14.75 -2.14
N ASP A 812 20.94 13.61 -2.63
CA ASP A 812 22.22 13.07 -2.21
C ASP A 812 23.35 13.53 -3.15
N GLU A 813 23.72 14.81 -3.06
CA GLU A 813 24.75 15.44 -3.91
C GLU A 813 26.12 14.74 -3.89
N LYS A 814 26.42 14.08 -2.78
CA LYS A 814 27.66 13.30 -2.67
C LYS A 814 27.54 12.03 -3.51
N PHE A 815 26.50 11.24 -3.29
CA PHE A 815 26.34 9.98 -4.02
C PHE A 815 25.90 10.20 -5.47
N LYS A 816 25.27 11.33 -5.83
CA LYS A 816 25.03 11.70 -7.23
C LYS A 816 26.32 11.81 -8.00
N ARG A 817 27.31 12.52 -7.46
CA ARG A 817 28.66 12.61 -8.07
C ARG A 817 29.34 11.25 -8.17
N VAL A 818 29.21 10.41 -7.13
CA VAL A 818 29.75 9.05 -7.14
C VAL A 818 29.06 8.21 -8.22
N THR A 819 27.73 8.20 -8.27
CA THR A 819 26.92 7.46 -9.26
C THR A 819 27.17 7.94 -10.68
N GLN A 820 27.32 9.25 -10.91
CA GLN A 820 27.71 9.82 -12.21
C GLN A 820 29.09 9.36 -12.64
N LYS A 821 30.07 9.36 -11.73
CA LYS A 821 31.40 8.80 -12.02
C LYS A 821 31.30 7.30 -12.31
N MET A 822 30.53 6.53 -11.54
CA MET A 822 30.33 5.10 -11.80
C MET A 822 29.69 4.85 -13.18
N TRP A 823 28.70 5.66 -13.55
CA TRP A 823 28.02 5.61 -14.85
C TRP A 823 28.98 5.89 -16.02
N HIS A 824 29.94 6.78 -15.82
CA HIS A 824 30.99 7.03 -16.81
C HIS A 824 31.98 5.86 -16.91
N GLU A 825 32.47 5.37 -15.77
CA GLU A 825 33.49 4.31 -15.71
C GLU A 825 32.98 2.94 -16.18
N ILE A 826 31.68 2.65 -16.04
CA ILE A 826 31.10 1.36 -16.48
C ILE A 826 31.05 1.19 -18.00
N GLY A 827 31.29 2.27 -18.77
CA GLY A 827 31.35 2.21 -20.24
C GLY A 827 30.02 1.83 -20.90
N HIS A 828 28.96 2.59 -20.59
CA HIS A 828 27.60 2.39 -21.12
C HIS A 828 27.46 2.56 -22.65
N ASP A 829 28.44 3.19 -23.31
CA ASP A 829 28.44 3.47 -24.75
C ASP A 829 29.02 2.31 -25.60
N ARG A 830 29.33 1.16 -25.01
CA ARG A 830 29.82 -0.02 -25.74
C ARG A 830 28.67 -0.72 -26.46
N ASP A 831 28.90 -1.13 -27.71
CA ASP A 831 27.88 -1.79 -28.55
C ASP A 831 27.78 -3.29 -28.26
N ASP A 832 27.55 -3.64 -27.00
CA ASP A 832 27.29 -5.00 -26.54
C ASP A 832 25.97 -5.09 -25.76
N ALA A 833 25.36 -6.28 -25.75
CA ALA A 833 24.00 -6.48 -25.20
C ALA A 833 23.89 -6.17 -23.70
N VAL A 834 24.97 -6.34 -22.94
CA VAL A 834 25.02 -6.05 -21.51
C VAL A 834 25.10 -4.55 -21.27
N SER A 835 25.94 -3.85 -22.04
CA SER A 835 26.13 -2.40 -21.92
C SER A 835 24.82 -1.63 -22.16
N LYS A 836 23.95 -2.12 -23.06
CA LYS A 836 22.61 -1.55 -23.33
C LYS A 836 21.61 -1.72 -22.18
N LEU A 837 21.90 -2.58 -21.20
CA LEU A 837 21.02 -2.82 -20.04
C LEU A 837 21.43 -2.03 -18.80
N HIS A 838 22.57 -1.34 -18.80
CA HIS A 838 22.91 -0.43 -17.72
C HIS A 838 21.89 0.70 -17.63
N GLN A 839 21.50 1.05 -16.41
CA GLN A 839 20.58 2.17 -16.17
C GLN A 839 21.13 3.06 -15.06
N MET A 840 21.07 4.37 -15.24
CA MET A 840 21.26 5.33 -14.17
C MET A 840 19.94 6.05 -13.94
N VAL A 841 19.45 6.02 -12.70
CA VAL A 841 18.18 6.65 -12.33
C VAL A 841 18.41 7.56 -11.14
N VAL A 842 18.04 8.83 -11.31
CA VAL A 842 17.94 9.78 -10.21
C VAL A 842 16.48 9.80 -9.76
N VAL A 843 16.22 9.45 -8.51
CA VAL A 843 14.87 9.46 -7.93
C VAL A 843 14.62 10.84 -7.33
N PRO A 844 13.60 11.58 -7.81
CA PRO A 844 13.34 12.94 -7.37
C PRO A 844 12.97 13.01 -5.89
N SER A 845 13.28 14.14 -5.25
CA SER A 845 12.89 14.48 -3.88
C SER A 845 13.33 13.49 -2.78
N CYS A 846 14.34 12.66 -3.05
CA CYS A 846 14.87 11.67 -2.11
C CYS A 846 16.34 11.93 -1.79
N GLY A 847 16.79 11.61 -0.59
CA GLY A 847 18.20 11.65 -0.23
C GLY A 847 18.85 10.27 -0.30
N HIS A 848 19.68 9.97 0.71
CA HIS A 848 20.47 8.74 0.70
C HIS A 848 19.59 7.48 0.74
N ALA A 849 18.51 7.45 1.52
CA ALA A 849 17.74 6.25 1.82
C ALA A 849 16.54 6.04 0.89
N VAL A 850 16.77 6.07 -0.42
CA VAL A 850 15.73 6.12 -1.47
C VAL A 850 14.61 5.08 -1.30
N HIS A 851 14.92 3.82 -1.01
CA HIS A 851 13.93 2.75 -0.76
C HIS A 851 12.98 3.00 0.43
N LEU A 852 13.38 3.76 1.45
CA LEU A 852 12.53 4.13 2.59
C LEU A 852 11.83 5.47 2.36
N GLU A 853 12.54 6.41 1.72
CA GLU A 853 12.03 7.76 1.46
C GLU A 853 10.98 7.78 0.34
N ASN A 854 11.10 6.89 -0.66
CA ASN A 854 10.16 6.76 -1.76
C ASN A 854 10.19 5.34 -2.39
N PRO A 855 9.42 4.38 -1.83
CA PRO A 855 9.48 2.97 -2.25
C PRO A 855 8.84 2.71 -3.62
N LEU A 856 7.88 3.51 -4.07
CA LEU A 856 7.10 3.24 -5.29
C LEU A 856 7.94 3.28 -6.59
N PRO A 857 8.82 4.28 -6.82
CA PRO A 857 9.78 4.25 -7.92
C PRO A 857 10.68 3.02 -7.85
N ILE A 858 11.13 2.61 -6.67
CA ILE A 858 12.00 1.44 -6.50
C ILE A 858 11.27 0.16 -6.91
N ILE A 859 10.02 -0.05 -6.47
CA ILE A 859 9.18 -1.19 -6.88
C ILE A 859 9.06 -1.25 -8.40
N ARG A 860 8.76 -0.11 -9.04
CA ARG A 860 8.62 -0.03 -10.51
C ARG A 860 9.94 -0.34 -11.23
N LEU A 861 11.03 0.30 -10.79
CA LEU A 861 12.35 0.19 -11.41
C LEU A 861 12.92 -1.22 -11.28
N VAL A 862 12.85 -1.82 -10.09
CA VAL A 862 13.29 -3.21 -9.86
C VAL A 862 12.49 -4.17 -10.74
N ARG A 863 11.16 -4.01 -10.84
CA ARG A 863 10.34 -4.83 -11.73
C ARG A 863 10.73 -4.69 -13.19
N GLN A 864 10.89 -3.46 -13.69
CA GLN A 864 11.29 -3.18 -15.07
C GLN A 864 12.69 -3.75 -15.39
N PHE A 865 13.63 -3.59 -14.47
CA PHE A 865 14.98 -4.12 -14.61
C PHE A 865 14.96 -5.64 -14.73
N VAL A 866 14.27 -6.32 -13.82
CA VAL A 866 14.14 -7.78 -13.83
C VAL A 866 13.44 -8.29 -15.09
N THR A 867 12.39 -7.60 -15.56
CA THR A 867 11.75 -7.93 -16.84
C THR A 867 12.72 -7.78 -18.02
N SER A 868 13.53 -6.72 -18.04
CA SER A 868 14.49 -6.45 -19.11
C SER A 868 15.61 -7.51 -19.15
N LEU A 869 16.09 -7.94 -17.98
CA LEU A 869 17.06 -9.05 -17.86
C LEU A 869 16.51 -10.36 -18.43
N ARG A 870 15.21 -10.64 -18.24
CA ARG A 870 14.56 -11.83 -18.82
C ARG A 870 14.45 -11.77 -20.34
N SER A 871 14.08 -10.62 -20.89
CA SER A 871 13.93 -10.45 -22.35
C SER A 871 15.23 -10.71 -23.10
N VAL A 872 16.38 -10.29 -22.55
CA VAL A 872 17.69 -10.55 -23.16
C VAL A 872 18.12 -12.01 -23.01
N LYS A 873 17.88 -12.65 -21.86
CA LYS A 873 18.10 -14.10 -21.68
C LYS A 873 17.36 -14.95 -22.71
N LEU A 874 16.13 -14.55 -23.09
CA LEU A 874 15.34 -15.26 -24.11
C LEU A 874 15.89 -15.05 -25.53
N GLN A 875 16.47 -13.88 -25.82
CA GLN A 875 17.10 -13.59 -27.11
C GLN A 875 18.47 -14.27 -27.26
N GLU A 876 19.30 -14.33 -26.22
CA GLU A 876 20.59 -15.04 -26.23
C GLU A 876 20.40 -16.56 -26.37
N LYS A 877 19.41 -17.16 -25.69
CA LYS A 877 19.05 -18.59 -25.86
C LYS A 877 18.49 -18.91 -27.26
N GLY A 878 17.92 -17.93 -27.96
CA GLY A 878 17.45 -18.09 -29.34
C GLY A 878 18.55 -18.04 -30.41
N ASN A 879 19.72 -17.45 -30.09
CA ASN A 879 20.83 -17.25 -31.03
C ASN A 879 21.98 -18.27 -30.91
N VAL A 880 21.98 -19.16 -29.91
CA VAL A 880 22.90 -20.30 -29.85
C VAL A 880 22.28 -21.50 -30.57
N ARG A 881 22.14 -21.39 -31.88
CA ARG A 881 22.13 -22.54 -32.79
C ARG A 881 23.35 -22.40 -33.68
N ASP A 882 24.50 -22.81 -33.15
CA ASP A 882 25.69 -23.05 -33.96
C ASP A 882 25.40 -24.26 -34.88
N PRO A 883 25.34 -24.09 -36.22
CA PRO A 883 25.10 -25.21 -37.13
C PRO A 883 26.31 -26.14 -37.26
N SER A 884 27.44 -25.85 -36.60
CA SER A 884 28.71 -26.55 -36.84
C SER A 884 29.08 -27.65 -35.84
N ILE A 885 28.25 -27.93 -34.82
CA ILE A 885 28.49 -29.01 -33.83
C ILE A 885 27.52 -30.20 -34.02
N TYR A 886 27.21 -30.53 -35.28
CA TYR A 886 26.59 -31.81 -35.67
C TYR A 886 27.48 -32.54 -36.68
N ASN A 887 28.74 -32.78 -36.30
CA ASN A 887 29.60 -33.80 -36.92
C ASN A 887 30.62 -34.28 -35.89
N GLN A 888 30.17 -35.11 -34.95
CA GLN A 888 30.80 -36.36 -34.51
C GLN A 888 29.94 -37.07 -33.47
#